data_AF-A0A4Y2IVZ8-F1
#
_entry.id   AF-A0A4Y2IVZ8-F1
#
_cell.length_a   1.000
_cell.length_b   1.000
_cell.length_c   1.000
_cell.angle_alpha   90.00
_cell.angle_beta   90.00
_cell.angle_gamma   90.00
#
_symmetry.space_group_name_H-M   'P 1'
#
loop_
_entity.id
_entity.type
_entity.pdbx_description
1 polymer ?
#
loop_
_entity_poly.entity_id
_entity_poly.type
_entity_poly.pdbx_seq_one_letter_code
_entity_poly.pdbx_strand_id
1 'polypeptide(L)'
;MLVQAARHCPQHVLFSLWRRKSLLLGCVMVTSVFVVCLQFGSSGGNGHLVENGLPQQNGREEFPLGMAGVGGSHKTLIPRRNLSALNQRQDQNSIGIGEIRPGQLVDMSGKPPRYQQQPVAGDPHALNYVGAAPNSNNLADHMQVYDGGKAVPNPPPNNWQDPQQQQQGRTWQYQKNSANGNTGTTYFVPPLRVVHFDLKGAPPKVSYFKQIFPLLKEAGANAILMEYEDMFPFSGSLAAVSAKNAYSREDVQTILNLAKTHHFEVIPLVQTFGHLEFALKLKEFRELREVDDFPQAICPSRNESFSLVENIIDQVMAMHPNIRWLHVGCDEVYHLGYCSKCMRLDRDNLFLSHVARVARYVRDKHKVIPIIWDDMLRQMPTEKLKEFQLGQLVEPMVWTYVKDVYRFVPYNVWLSYSEVFPFVWAASAFKGAFGETLTVPNVKMHLENNEAWLDVMAEQHKKFGNFRGIVITGWQRYDHLATLCELLPAGLPSLVIDLLTVTQGYFSQQLFTKFHHILQCTVHQRSQVDFETDPHLWQRASSCFFPGSAVFRMTQHHSEAIKRVDDYLYDVTIHKAWLTDYNIRHNITSPMRVDEGLADYSSVYYPLTSLVRTARDALREVYDEYTVAEWIEQNIYPSIVKLEKLWKEATNLKRAKVWPKRPLPPLDLLKKYSVGVLNDDKDDSAVVPMV
;
A
#
# COMPACT_ATOMS: atom_id res chain seq x y z
N MET A 1 -17.03 63.28 49.40
CA MET A 1 -18.36 62.64 49.48
C MET A 1 -19.08 62.98 48.18
N LEU A 2 -19.69 62.07 47.43
CA LEU A 2 -19.77 60.60 47.56
C LEU A 2 -18.79 59.91 46.56
N VAL A 3 -19.15 58.70 46.09
CA VAL A 3 -18.46 57.85 45.08
C VAL A 3 -17.11 57.24 45.53
N GLN A 4 -17.17 56.28 46.46
CA GLN A 4 -16.06 55.35 46.71
C GLN A 4 -16.53 53.90 47.04
N ALA A 5 -17.71 53.48 46.56
CA ALA A 5 -18.34 52.21 46.94
C ALA A 5 -19.06 51.51 45.77
N ALA A 6 -18.33 51.13 44.70
CA ALA A 6 -18.93 50.49 43.52
C ALA A 6 -18.00 49.59 42.65
N ARG A 7 -16.85 49.09 43.14
CA ARG A 7 -15.88 48.34 42.29
C ARG A 7 -15.26 47.05 42.85
N HIS A 8 -15.82 46.44 43.90
CA HIS A 8 -15.43 45.10 44.35
C HIS A 8 -16.65 44.17 44.45
N CYS A 9 -16.89 43.39 43.39
CA CYS A 9 -17.89 42.32 43.36
C CYS A 9 -17.61 41.21 42.30
N PRO A 10 -17.17 41.50 41.06
CA PRO A 10 -17.06 40.46 40.01
C PRO A 10 -16.04 39.35 40.29
N GLN A 11 -14.89 39.67 40.90
CA GLN A 11 -13.76 38.74 41.01
C GLN A 11 -14.00 37.58 42.01
N HIS A 12 -14.80 37.79 43.07
CA HIS A 12 -15.10 36.74 44.05
C HIS A 12 -16.07 35.67 43.49
N VAL A 13 -16.96 36.03 42.56
CA VAL A 13 -17.92 35.09 41.96
C VAL A 13 -17.21 34.10 41.03
N LEU A 14 -16.26 34.58 40.23
CA LEU A 14 -15.49 33.74 39.29
C LEU A 14 -14.60 32.71 40.00
N PHE A 15 -13.93 33.09 41.09
CA PHE A 15 -13.15 32.14 41.91
C PHE A 15 -14.02 31.07 42.60
N SER A 16 -15.26 31.41 42.97
CA SER A 16 -16.21 30.46 43.56
C SER A 16 -16.62 29.35 42.57
N LEU A 17 -16.86 29.72 41.31
CA LEU A 17 -17.29 28.79 40.25
C LEU A 17 -16.17 27.84 39.81
N TRP A 18 -14.92 28.29 39.75
CA TRP A 18 -13.80 27.46 39.28
C TRP A 18 -13.53 26.24 40.18
N ARG A 19 -13.92 26.30 41.46
CA ARG A 19 -13.69 25.25 42.46
C ARG A 19 -14.66 24.06 42.39
N ARG A 20 -15.61 24.03 41.44
CA ARG A 20 -16.69 23.03 41.35
C ARG A 20 -16.55 21.96 40.26
N LYS A 21 -15.46 21.92 39.49
CA LYS A 21 -15.30 20.97 38.37
C LYS A 21 -15.44 19.49 38.79
N SER A 22 -14.93 19.12 39.97
CA SER A 22 -15.02 17.74 40.49
C SER A 22 -16.45 17.25 40.76
N LEU A 23 -17.36 18.15 41.12
CA LEU A 23 -18.78 17.82 41.33
C LEU A 23 -19.50 17.50 40.02
N LEU A 24 -19.24 18.27 38.97
CA LEU A 24 -19.77 18.00 37.63
C LEU A 24 -19.27 16.66 37.08
N LEU A 25 -17.98 16.36 37.23
CA LEU A 25 -17.43 15.06 36.83
C LEU A 25 -18.04 13.91 37.63
N GLY A 26 -18.26 14.08 38.94
CA GLY A 26 -18.95 13.12 39.78
C GLY A 26 -20.39 12.86 39.33
N CYS A 27 -21.16 13.89 39.02
CA CYS A 27 -22.53 13.75 38.51
C CYS A 27 -22.58 12.97 37.19
N VAL A 28 -21.66 13.23 36.24
CA VAL A 28 -21.58 12.52 34.97
C VAL A 28 -21.20 11.05 35.18
N MET A 29 -20.22 10.76 36.04
CA MET A 29 -19.85 9.37 36.36
C MET A 29 -21.01 8.59 36.98
N VAL A 30 -21.77 9.21 37.89
CA VAL A 30 -22.94 8.58 38.53
C VAL A 30 -24.07 8.31 37.53
N THR A 31 -24.39 9.24 36.61
CA THR A 31 -25.42 8.97 35.60
C THR A 31 -24.99 7.93 34.58
N SER A 32 -23.72 7.92 34.15
CA SER A 32 -23.18 6.86 33.29
C SER A 32 -23.28 5.47 33.93
N VAL A 33 -22.93 5.32 35.21
CA VAL A 33 -23.09 4.05 35.94
C VAL A 33 -24.56 3.65 36.04
N PHE A 34 -25.47 4.59 36.33
CA PHE A 34 -26.90 4.29 36.45
C PHE A 34 -27.51 3.79 35.12
N VAL A 35 -27.10 4.36 33.98
CA VAL A 35 -27.53 3.90 32.65
C VAL A 35 -27.02 2.49 32.35
N VAL A 36 -25.75 2.18 32.67
CA VAL A 36 -25.18 0.83 32.48
C VAL A 36 -25.90 -0.19 33.38
N CYS A 37 -26.18 0.15 34.65
CA CYS A 37 -26.94 -0.72 35.55
C CYS A 37 -28.37 -1.00 35.05
N LEU A 38 -29.05 -0.01 34.43
CA LEU A 38 -30.36 -0.21 33.81
C LEU A 38 -30.29 -1.08 32.55
N GLN A 39 -29.23 -0.97 31.74
CA GLN A 39 -29.06 -1.79 30.53
C GLN A 39 -28.72 -3.26 30.84
N PHE A 40 -27.95 -3.54 31.91
CA PHE A 40 -27.61 -4.91 32.31
C PHE A 40 -28.57 -5.54 33.33
N GLY A 41 -29.49 -4.76 33.92
CA GLY A 41 -30.48 -5.27 34.87
C GLY A 41 -31.67 -6.03 34.27
N SER A 42 -31.81 -6.08 32.94
CA SER A 42 -33.03 -6.56 32.24
C SER A 42 -32.83 -7.85 31.42
N SER A 43 -32.17 -8.87 32.00
CA SER A 43 -32.15 -10.24 31.44
C SER A 43 -31.92 -11.31 32.51
N GLY A 44 -32.83 -11.37 33.48
CA GLY A 44 -32.94 -12.45 34.47
C GLY A 44 -34.42 -12.73 34.72
N GLY A 45 -34.88 -13.96 34.46
CA GLY A 45 -36.31 -14.26 34.37
C GLY A 45 -36.95 -14.80 35.64
N ASN A 46 -38.27 -14.64 35.73
CA ASN A 46 -39.21 -15.70 36.13
C ASN A 46 -40.63 -15.26 35.73
N GLY A 47 -41.52 -16.22 35.47
CA GLY A 47 -42.93 -15.96 35.15
C GLY A 47 -43.86 -16.86 35.95
N HIS A 48 -45.17 -16.65 35.86
CA HIS A 48 -46.18 -17.63 36.30
C HIS A 48 -47.54 -17.45 35.62
N LEU A 49 -48.09 -18.58 35.15
CA LEU A 49 -49.48 -19.01 35.01
C LEU A 49 -50.64 -18.01 34.84
N VAL A 50 -51.47 -18.27 33.81
CA VAL A 50 -52.91 -18.69 33.86
C VAL A 50 -53.45 -18.73 32.41
N GLU A 51 -54.37 -19.59 31.94
CA GLU A 51 -54.74 -21.00 32.18
C GLU A 51 -55.77 -21.40 31.06
N ASN A 52 -55.98 -22.70 30.80
CA ASN A 52 -57.08 -23.33 30.03
C ASN A 52 -57.05 -23.34 28.48
N GLY A 53 -57.28 -24.53 27.88
CA GLY A 53 -57.55 -24.73 26.45
C GLY A 53 -57.00 -26.03 25.82
N LEU A 54 -57.69 -27.18 25.98
CA LEU A 54 -57.44 -28.46 25.27
C LEU A 54 -58.63 -28.78 24.33
N PRO A 55 -58.47 -29.50 23.19
CA PRO A 55 -58.14 -30.95 23.10
C PRO A 55 -56.91 -31.26 22.17
N GLN A 56 -56.19 -32.40 22.26
CA GLN A 56 -56.47 -33.77 21.74
C GLN A 56 -56.93 -33.84 20.26
N GLN A 57 -56.52 -34.75 19.37
CA GLN A 57 -55.61 -35.94 19.29
C GLN A 57 -55.15 -36.04 17.79
N ASN A 58 -54.20 -36.81 17.26
CA ASN A 58 -53.31 -37.95 17.66
C ASN A 58 -51.98 -37.84 16.82
N GLY A 59 -51.05 -38.80 16.64
CA GLY A 59 -50.90 -40.23 17.00
C GLY A 59 -49.45 -40.74 16.74
N ARG A 60 -49.19 -42.05 16.87
CA ARG A 60 -47.83 -42.67 16.88
C ARG A 60 -47.34 -43.16 15.51
N GLU A 61 -46.03 -43.37 15.37
CA GLU A 61 -45.42 -44.70 15.14
C GLU A 61 -43.90 -44.73 15.46
N GLU A 62 -43.32 -45.93 15.60
CA GLU A 62 -41.98 -46.15 16.19
C GLU A 62 -41.02 -47.00 15.30
N PHE A 63 -39.72 -46.82 15.54
CA PHE A 63 -38.56 -47.72 15.39
C PHE A 63 -38.79 -49.20 14.97
N PRO A 64 -37.85 -49.85 14.23
CA PRO A 64 -36.53 -50.18 14.81
C PRO A 64 -35.28 -50.34 13.88
N LEU A 65 -34.13 -50.55 14.53
CA LEU A 65 -32.86 -51.04 13.96
C LEU A 65 -32.80 -52.59 13.99
N GLY A 66 -32.11 -53.26 13.03
CA GLY A 66 -31.82 -54.70 13.17
C GLY A 66 -31.10 -55.45 12.03
N MET A 67 -29.77 -55.60 12.16
CA MET A 67 -28.94 -56.82 11.91
C MET A 67 -28.95 -57.62 10.58
N ALA A 68 -27.73 -57.99 10.14
CA ALA A 68 -27.34 -59.07 9.18
C ALA A 68 -27.74 -58.94 7.69
N GLY A 69 -27.02 -59.50 6.70
CA GLY A 69 -25.69 -60.14 6.71
C GLY A 69 -25.40 -60.99 5.44
N VAL A 70 -24.13 -61.09 5.01
CA VAL A 70 -23.62 -61.90 3.84
C VAL A 70 -24.05 -61.37 2.45
N GLY A 71 -23.24 -61.38 1.37
CA GLY A 71 -21.80 -61.66 1.20
C GLY A 71 -21.38 -61.76 -0.29
N GLY A 72 -20.07 -61.68 -0.59
CA GLY A 72 -19.47 -61.81 -1.94
C GLY A 72 -18.86 -60.50 -2.47
N SER A 73 -17.54 -60.24 -2.45
CA SER A 73 -16.37 -60.94 -3.02
C SER A 73 -16.04 -60.55 -4.46
N HIS A 74 -15.05 -59.65 -4.65
CA HIS A 74 -14.00 -59.82 -5.68
C HIS A 74 -12.67 -59.16 -5.22
N LYS A 75 -11.54 -59.54 -5.82
CA LYS A 75 -10.17 -59.33 -5.28
C LYS A 75 -9.27 -58.44 -6.15
N THR A 76 -8.51 -57.55 -5.50
CA THR A 76 -7.12 -57.13 -5.87
C THR A 76 -6.53 -56.32 -4.68
N LEU A 77 -5.75 -56.92 -3.78
CA LEU A 77 -4.30 -57.21 -3.84
C LEU A 77 -3.37 -55.98 -3.85
N ILE A 78 -2.58 -55.87 -2.78
CA ILE A 78 -1.57 -54.85 -2.47
C ILE A 78 -0.17 -55.47 -2.63
N PRO A 79 0.85 -54.67 -3.02
CA PRO A 79 2.23 -54.91 -2.58
C PRO A 79 2.78 -53.75 -1.72
N ARG A 80 3.31 -54.09 -0.55
CA ARG A 80 4.27 -53.30 0.24
C ARG A 80 5.57 -54.12 0.36
N ARG A 81 6.73 -53.44 0.39
CA ARG A 81 8.12 -53.84 0.72
C ARG A 81 9.09 -53.27 -0.34
N ASN A 82 10.34 -52.92 -0.05
CA ASN A 82 11.07 -52.91 1.24
C ASN A 82 12.16 -51.82 1.26
N LEU A 83 12.73 -51.55 2.45
CA LEU A 83 13.90 -50.70 2.67
C LEU A 83 14.93 -51.48 3.51
N SER A 84 16.16 -51.69 3.00
CA SER A 84 17.37 -51.96 3.82
C SER A 84 18.65 -52.24 2.98
N ALA A 85 19.71 -51.45 3.24
CA ALA A 85 21.17 -51.74 3.14
C ALA A 85 21.76 -52.28 1.78
N LEU A 86 23.00 -51.97 1.36
CA LEU A 86 24.28 -52.03 2.10
C LEU A 86 25.40 -51.16 1.46
N ASN A 87 26.34 -50.71 2.30
CA ASN A 87 27.79 -50.45 2.13
C ASN A 87 28.41 -49.64 0.94
N GLN A 88 29.11 -48.58 1.36
CA GLN A 88 30.56 -48.31 1.14
C GLN A 88 31.19 -48.51 -0.26
N ARG A 89 31.76 -47.41 -0.78
CA ARG A 89 33.14 -47.37 -1.30
C ARG A 89 33.86 -46.09 -0.85
N GLN A 90 35.16 -46.19 -0.63
CA GLN A 90 36.08 -45.07 -0.44
C GLN A 90 36.80 -44.75 -1.78
N ASP A 91 37.78 -43.85 -1.68
CA ASP A 91 38.78 -43.43 -2.67
C ASP A 91 38.38 -42.21 -3.52
N GLN A 92 38.85 -41.02 -3.12
CA GLN A 92 40.22 -40.47 -3.30
C GLN A 92 40.42 -39.86 -4.69
N ASN A 93 40.35 -38.52 -4.76
CA ASN A 93 41.44 -37.75 -5.37
C ASN A 93 41.47 -36.30 -4.86
N SER A 94 42.68 -35.86 -4.53
CA SER A 94 43.10 -34.50 -4.16
C SER A 94 43.42 -33.67 -5.44
N ILE A 95 43.89 -32.41 -5.46
CA ILE A 95 44.52 -31.46 -4.51
C ILE A 95 43.99 -30.05 -4.86
N GLY A 96 43.98 -29.07 -3.94
CA GLY A 96 43.70 -27.67 -4.32
C GLY A 96 43.67 -26.61 -3.20
N ILE A 97 44.65 -26.56 -2.30
CA ILE A 97 44.71 -25.54 -1.24
C ILE A 97 45.61 -24.37 -1.68
N GLY A 98 45.14 -23.13 -1.51
CA GLY A 98 45.94 -21.90 -1.53
C GLY A 98 45.98 -21.27 -0.13
N GLU A 99 47.14 -20.76 0.30
CA GLU A 99 47.36 -20.32 1.69
C GLU A 99 46.63 -19.01 2.06
N ILE A 100 46.14 -18.93 3.30
CA ILE A 100 45.86 -17.66 3.97
C ILE A 100 47.10 -17.27 4.78
N ARG A 101 47.66 -16.09 4.54
CA ARG A 101 48.65 -15.47 5.43
C ARG A 101 47.96 -14.42 6.32
N PRO A 102 48.14 -14.46 7.65
CA PRO A 102 47.49 -13.51 8.56
C PRO A 102 48.27 -12.20 8.66
N GLY A 103 47.58 -11.09 8.92
CA GLY A 103 48.24 -9.88 9.44
C GLY A 103 47.71 -8.54 8.96
N GLN A 104 46.50 -8.14 9.38
CA GLN A 104 46.27 -6.76 9.83
C GLN A 104 45.06 -6.70 10.78
N LEU A 105 45.18 -5.88 11.82
CA LEU A 105 44.13 -5.64 12.81
C LEU A 105 43.11 -4.66 12.24
N VAL A 106 41.83 -5.00 12.32
CA VAL A 106 40.72 -4.07 12.04
C VAL A 106 40.17 -3.60 13.37
N ASP A 107 40.16 -2.28 13.58
CA ASP A 107 39.58 -1.65 14.76
C ASP A 107 38.04 -1.81 14.76
N MET A 108 37.48 -2.21 15.90
CA MET A 108 36.02 -2.32 16.10
C MET A 108 35.41 -1.01 16.63
N SER A 109 35.80 0.14 16.07
CA SER A 109 35.15 1.43 16.33
C SER A 109 34.11 1.73 15.23
N GLY A 110 32.89 1.22 15.41
CA GLY A 110 31.79 1.38 14.44
C GLY A 110 31.27 2.83 14.31
N LYS A 111 31.98 3.67 13.57
CA LYS A 111 31.58 5.05 13.20
C LYS A 111 31.99 5.37 11.75
N PRO A 112 31.11 5.94 10.91
CA PRO A 112 31.48 6.38 9.57
C PRO A 112 32.44 7.60 9.62
N PRO A 113 33.28 7.80 8.59
CA PRO A 113 34.24 8.90 8.56
C PRO A 113 33.55 10.27 8.47
N ARG A 114 33.90 11.19 9.37
CA ARG A 114 33.50 12.60 9.27
C ARG A 114 34.29 13.30 8.16
N TYR A 115 33.64 13.57 7.03
CA TYR A 115 34.09 14.67 6.17
C TYR A 115 33.77 16.01 6.83
N GLN A 116 34.75 16.92 6.86
CA GLN A 116 34.56 18.28 7.35
C GLN A 116 33.86 19.13 6.29
N GLN A 117 32.59 19.46 6.51
CA GLN A 117 31.94 20.55 5.78
C GLN A 117 32.41 21.89 6.37
N GLN A 118 33.00 22.75 5.55
CA GLN A 118 33.10 24.18 5.85
C GLN A 118 31.76 24.84 5.51
N PRO A 119 31.26 25.80 6.32
CA PRO A 119 29.97 26.43 6.06
C PRO A 119 30.06 27.45 4.92
N VAL A 120 29.24 27.24 3.90
CA VAL A 120 28.82 28.29 2.95
C VAL A 120 27.32 28.46 3.13
N ALA A 121 26.84 29.71 3.21
CA ALA A 121 25.46 30.00 3.58
C ALA A 121 24.46 29.55 2.50
N GLY A 122 23.36 28.90 2.92
CA GLY A 122 22.30 28.39 2.06
C GLY A 122 20.92 28.43 2.73
N ASP A 123 19.92 28.72 1.90
CA ASP A 123 18.50 28.94 2.17
C ASP A 123 17.82 27.97 3.19
N PRO A 124 17.05 28.45 4.19
CA PRO A 124 16.38 27.61 5.20
C PRO A 124 15.04 26.97 4.76
N HIS A 125 14.76 26.80 3.46
CA HIS A 125 13.51 26.23 2.94
C HIS A 125 13.66 24.92 2.13
N ALA A 126 14.27 23.89 2.74
CA ALA A 126 14.21 22.51 2.25
C ALA A 126 13.68 21.56 3.35
N LEU A 127 12.43 21.11 3.22
CA LEU A 127 11.83 20.10 4.11
C LEU A 127 11.76 18.74 3.39
N ASN A 128 12.24 17.70 4.07
CA ASN A 128 12.32 16.35 3.51
C ASN A 128 10.93 15.74 3.30
N TYR A 129 10.69 15.20 2.11
CA TYR A 129 9.58 14.29 1.85
C TYR A 129 10.04 12.85 2.09
N VAL A 130 9.44 12.19 3.09
CA VAL A 130 9.45 10.73 3.27
C VAL A 130 8.05 10.32 3.72
N GLY A 131 7.48 9.29 3.10
CA GLY A 131 6.16 8.77 3.47
C GLY A 131 6.18 8.20 4.89
N ALA A 132 5.24 8.64 5.74
CA ALA A 132 5.08 8.12 7.09
C ALA A 132 3.92 7.12 7.13
N ALA A 133 4.25 5.82 7.15
CA ALA A 133 3.26 4.77 7.39
C ALA A 133 2.61 4.92 8.79
N PRO A 134 1.30 4.62 8.93
CA PRO A 134 0.58 4.89 10.17
C PRO A 134 0.92 3.87 11.26
N ASN A 135 1.28 4.36 12.44
CA ASN A 135 1.31 3.57 13.68
C ASN A 135 0.52 4.30 14.77
N SER A 136 -0.19 3.54 15.61
CA SER A 136 -1.27 4.06 16.45
C SER A 136 -0.87 4.32 17.91
N ASN A 137 -1.74 5.08 18.60
CA ASN A 137 -1.83 5.27 20.05
C ASN A 137 -0.75 6.12 20.76
N ASN A 138 -1.08 7.42 20.88
CA ASN A 138 -1.07 8.22 22.11
C ASN A 138 0.02 7.99 23.18
N LEU A 139 0.77 9.06 23.47
CA LEU A 139 0.93 9.58 24.83
C LEU A 139 1.27 11.08 24.77
N ALA A 140 0.91 11.84 25.80
CA ALA A 140 1.03 13.31 25.84
C ALA A 140 2.09 13.79 26.85
N ASP A 141 2.49 15.06 26.69
CA ASP A 141 3.18 15.92 27.67
C ASP A 141 4.48 15.41 28.32
N HIS A 142 5.62 15.91 27.84
CA HIS A 142 6.26 17.10 28.43
C HIS A 142 7.69 17.33 27.93
N MET A 143 8.01 18.56 27.49
CA MET A 143 9.35 19.12 27.66
C MET A 143 9.29 20.65 27.72
N GLN A 144 9.81 21.25 28.80
CA GLN A 144 10.00 22.70 28.93
C GLN A 144 11.43 23.07 28.57
N VAL A 145 11.61 24.23 27.95
CA VAL A 145 12.92 24.90 27.81
C VAL A 145 12.82 26.25 28.52
N TYR A 146 13.77 26.53 29.40
CA TYR A 146 13.92 27.81 30.11
C TYR A 146 15.03 28.64 29.47
N ASP A 147 14.85 29.96 29.38
CA ASP A 147 15.94 30.92 29.16
C ASP A 147 15.66 32.31 29.76
N GLY A 148 16.73 33.09 29.97
CA GLY A 148 16.79 34.56 29.92
C GLY A 148 15.68 35.40 30.56
N GLY A 149 15.82 35.74 31.85
CA GLY A 149 14.85 36.62 32.53
C GLY A 149 15.03 38.14 32.30
N LYS A 150 13.98 38.90 32.70
CA LYS A 150 13.88 40.37 32.90
C LYS A 150 13.34 41.28 31.75
N ALA A 151 12.04 41.12 31.50
CA ALA A 151 10.99 42.17 31.52
C ALA A 151 11.27 43.64 31.08
N VAL A 152 10.44 44.12 30.16
CA VAL A 152 10.12 45.52 29.80
C VAL A 152 8.56 45.60 29.67
N PRO A 153 7.86 46.70 30.02
CA PRO A 153 6.41 46.64 30.31
C PRO A 153 5.47 46.74 29.11
N ASN A 154 4.26 46.16 29.27
CA ASN A 154 3.21 46.08 28.25
C ASN A 154 2.46 47.42 28.00
N PRO A 155 2.18 47.78 26.73
CA PRO A 155 1.13 48.72 26.35
C PRO A 155 -0.30 48.19 26.66
N PRO A 156 -1.34 49.03 26.64
CA PRO A 156 -2.72 48.61 26.93
C PRO A 156 -3.34 47.74 25.80
N PRO A 157 -4.35 46.91 26.12
CA PRO A 157 -4.91 45.95 25.17
C PRO A 157 -5.80 46.61 24.11
N ASN A 158 -5.35 46.62 22.86
CA ASN A 158 -6.23 46.75 21.70
C ASN A 158 -6.87 45.39 21.38
N ASN A 159 -8.16 45.39 21.02
CA ASN A 159 -8.90 44.17 20.68
C ASN A 159 -8.35 43.49 19.43
N TRP A 160 -7.56 42.44 19.63
CA TRP A 160 -7.28 41.42 18.61
C TRP A 160 -7.92 40.11 19.04
N GLN A 161 -8.88 39.65 18.23
CA GLN A 161 -9.52 38.36 18.42
C GLN A 161 -8.67 37.25 17.78
N ASP A 162 -8.76 36.05 18.36
CA ASP A 162 -8.03 34.87 17.91
C ASP A 162 -8.46 34.47 16.46
N PRO A 163 -7.53 34.36 15.49
CA PRO A 163 -7.83 33.94 14.13
C PRO A 163 -8.49 32.55 14.01
N GLN A 164 -8.40 31.69 15.04
CA GLN A 164 -8.96 30.34 15.01
C GLN A 164 -10.50 30.28 15.00
N GLN A 165 -11.22 31.41 15.05
CA GLN A 165 -12.69 31.46 14.96
C GLN A 165 -13.25 32.03 13.64
N GLN A 166 -12.46 32.21 12.57
CA GLN A 166 -12.97 32.65 11.25
C GLN A 166 -12.74 31.68 10.07
N GLN A 167 -12.36 30.41 10.32
CA GLN A 167 -12.35 29.36 9.28
C GLN A 167 -13.31 28.18 9.51
N GLN A 168 -14.18 28.24 10.52
CA GLN A 168 -15.35 27.35 10.63
C GLN A 168 -16.58 28.03 10.00
N GLY A 169 -16.60 28.13 8.67
CA GLY A 169 -17.68 28.86 7.96
C GLY A 169 -17.77 28.67 6.44
N ARG A 170 -16.97 27.77 5.84
CA ARG A 170 -17.09 27.38 4.42
C ARG A 170 -17.00 25.87 4.24
N THR A 171 -17.96 25.16 4.84
CA THR A 171 -18.42 23.91 4.24
C THR A 171 -18.97 24.25 2.86
N TRP A 172 -18.37 23.70 1.80
CA TRP A 172 -18.95 23.78 0.46
C TRP A 172 -20.25 22.99 0.45
N GLN A 173 -21.37 23.68 0.66
CA GLN A 173 -22.69 23.08 0.62
C GLN A 173 -22.99 22.63 -0.81
N TYR A 174 -22.93 21.32 -1.02
CA TYR A 174 -23.32 20.67 -2.26
C TYR A 174 -24.79 21.01 -2.56
N GLN A 175 -25.03 21.95 -3.48
CA GLN A 175 -26.39 22.39 -3.82
C GLN A 175 -27.12 21.28 -4.59
N LYS A 176 -27.78 20.39 -3.83
CA LYS A 176 -28.83 19.49 -4.32
C LYS A 176 -30.03 20.33 -4.78
N ASN A 177 -29.91 20.90 -5.98
CA ASN A 177 -31.03 21.51 -6.69
C ASN A 177 -32.05 20.42 -7.03
N SER A 178 -33.05 20.29 -6.17
CA SER A 178 -34.07 19.27 -6.29
C SER A 178 -35.10 19.64 -7.36
N ALA A 179 -35.32 18.71 -8.29
CA ALA A 179 -36.53 18.54 -9.09
C ALA A 179 -37.30 19.82 -9.52
N ASN A 180 -36.80 20.53 -10.54
CA ASN A 180 -37.68 21.08 -11.58
C ASN A 180 -36.92 21.55 -12.84
N GLY A 181 -37.56 21.39 -14.01
CA GLY A 181 -37.43 22.30 -15.15
C GLY A 181 -36.05 22.60 -15.74
N ASN A 182 -35.46 21.62 -16.45
CA ASN A 182 -34.71 21.85 -17.69
C ASN A 182 -33.61 22.97 -17.69
N THR A 183 -32.54 22.78 -16.92
CA THR A 183 -31.25 23.45 -17.17
C THR A 183 -30.17 22.40 -17.41
N GLY A 184 -29.62 22.38 -18.63
CA GLY A 184 -28.65 21.35 -19.05
C GLY A 184 -27.24 21.64 -18.55
N THR A 185 -26.90 21.24 -17.32
CA THR A 185 -25.51 21.24 -16.85
C THR A 185 -24.71 20.16 -17.58
N THR A 186 -23.91 20.58 -18.56
CA THR A 186 -23.01 19.70 -19.30
C THR A 186 -21.79 19.37 -18.45
N TYR A 187 -21.80 18.20 -17.79
CA TYR A 187 -20.63 17.66 -17.09
C TYR A 187 -19.45 17.47 -18.04
N PHE A 188 -18.23 17.66 -17.54
CA PHE A 188 -17.03 17.39 -18.31
C PHE A 188 -16.81 15.87 -18.40
N VAL A 189 -16.68 15.33 -19.61
CA VAL A 189 -16.38 13.92 -19.85
C VAL A 189 -15.05 13.84 -20.60
N PRO A 190 -13.97 13.29 -20.01
CA PRO A 190 -12.67 13.17 -20.64
C PRO A 190 -12.75 12.46 -22.01
N PRO A 191 -12.18 13.01 -23.10
CA PRO A 191 -12.30 12.42 -24.44
C PRO A 191 -11.70 11.01 -24.51
N LEU A 192 -10.46 10.86 -24.02
CA LEU A 192 -9.86 9.56 -23.73
C LEU A 192 -10.03 9.22 -22.24
N ARG A 193 -10.38 7.96 -21.99
CA ARG A 193 -10.49 7.34 -20.67
C ARG A 193 -9.65 6.07 -20.75
N VAL A 194 -8.41 6.20 -20.25
CA VAL A 194 -7.32 5.25 -20.46
C VAL A 194 -7.21 4.36 -19.23
N VAL A 195 -7.14 3.04 -19.41
CA VAL A 195 -6.83 2.10 -18.32
C VAL A 195 -5.33 1.84 -18.31
N HIS A 196 -4.65 2.02 -17.17
CA HIS A 196 -3.25 1.61 -17.04
C HIS A 196 -3.13 0.11 -16.79
N PHE A 197 -2.27 -0.53 -17.57
CA PHE A 197 -1.68 -1.82 -17.28
C PHE A 197 -0.20 -1.62 -17.00
N ASP A 198 0.11 -1.42 -15.72
CA ASP A 198 1.41 -1.80 -15.17
C ASP A 198 1.49 -3.34 -15.20
N LEU A 199 2.59 -3.88 -15.72
CA LEU A 199 2.83 -5.31 -15.86
C LEU A 199 3.95 -5.83 -14.94
N LYS A 200 4.66 -4.98 -14.20
CA LYS A 200 5.92 -5.36 -13.52
C LYS A 200 5.70 -6.36 -12.39
N GLY A 201 6.35 -7.52 -12.52
CA GLY A 201 6.29 -8.63 -11.56
C GLY A 201 4.96 -9.38 -11.45
N ALA A 202 3.80 -8.75 -11.68
CA ALA A 202 2.50 -9.42 -11.76
C ALA A 202 1.81 -9.27 -13.15
N PRO A 203 2.36 -9.89 -14.19
CA PRO A 203 1.83 -9.84 -15.55
C PRO A 203 0.61 -10.76 -15.74
N PRO A 204 -0.57 -10.26 -16.14
CA PRO A 204 -1.71 -11.12 -16.45
C PRO A 204 -1.46 -11.97 -17.70
N LYS A 205 -1.94 -13.22 -17.72
CA LYS A 205 -1.90 -14.09 -18.90
C LYS A 205 -2.67 -13.45 -20.07
N VAL A 206 -2.26 -13.72 -21.32
CA VAL A 206 -2.97 -13.28 -22.54
C VAL A 206 -4.44 -13.73 -22.56
N SER A 207 -4.73 -14.90 -21.98
CA SER A 207 -6.09 -15.41 -21.77
C SER A 207 -6.96 -14.52 -20.87
N TYR A 208 -6.35 -13.73 -19.97
CA TYR A 208 -7.05 -12.80 -19.09
C TYR A 208 -7.39 -11.49 -19.81
N PHE A 209 -6.45 -10.92 -20.57
CA PHE A 209 -6.70 -9.75 -21.43
C PHE A 209 -7.90 -9.94 -22.35
N LYS A 210 -8.02 -11.13 -22.96
CA LYS A 210 -9.18 -11.53 -23.79
C LYS A 210 -10.53 -11.50 -23.06
N GLN A 211 -10.54 -11.64 -21.73
CA GLN A 211 -11.75 -11.61 -20.90
C GLN A 211 -12.07 -10.20 -20.38
N ILE A 212 -11.06 -9.41 -20.01
CA ILE A 212 -11.27 -8.07 -19.42
C ILE A 212 -11.45 -6.96 -20.46
N PHE A 213 -10.88 -7.06 -21.66
CA PHE A 213 -11.04 -6.02 -22.69
C PHE A 213 -12.50 -5.75 -23.11
N PRO A 214 -13.39 -6.74 -23.27
CA PRO A 214 -14.83 -6.50 -23.40
C PRO A 214 -15.43 -5.73 -22.22
N LEU A 215 -15.11 -6.14 -20.98
CA LEU A 215 -15.63 -5.58 -19.74
C LEU A 215 -15.22 -4.11 -19.56
N LEU A 216 -13.95 -3.78 -19.82
CA LEU A 216 -13.44 -2.41 -19.77
C LEU A 216 -14.07 -1.52 -20.84
N LYS A 217 -14.36 -2.09 -22.03
CA LYS A 217 -15.06 -1.37 -23.09
C LYS A 217 -16.49 -1.02 -22.69
N GLU A 218 -17.18 -1.93 -22.02
CA GLU A 218 -18.54 -1.73 -21.50
C GLU A 218 -18.58 -0.73 -20.32
N ALA A 219 -17.58 -0.77 -19.44
CA ALA A 219 -17.38 0.21 -18.38
C ALA A 219 -17.07 1.64 -18.90
N GLY A 220 -16.69 1.76 -20.18
CA GLY A 220 -16.56 3.03 -20.89
C GLY A 220 -15.14 3.44 -21.29
N ALA A 221 -14.14 2.59 -21.05
CA ALA A 221 -12.77 2.85 -21.51
C ALA A 221 -12.68 2.89 -23.05
N ASN A 222 -11.78 3.72 -23.58
CA ASN A 222 -11.51 3.81 -25.02
C ASN A 222 -10.01 3.87 -25.37
N ALA A 223 -9.14 3.75 -24.38
CA ALA A 223 -7.70 3.62 -24.56
C ALA A 223 -7.08 2.73 -23.46
N ILE A 224 -5.86 2.25 -23.70
CA ILE A 224 -5.05 1.54 -22.71
C ILE A 224 -3.62 2.12 -22.70
N LEU A 225 -3.06 2.28 -21.51
CA LEU A 225 -1.66 2.61 -21.27
C LEU A 225 -0.94 1.31 -20.88
N MET A 226 0.17 0.98 -21.53
CA MET A 226 0.85 -0.31 -21.39
C MET A 226 2.30 -0.11 -20.93
N GLU A 227 2.56 -0.25 -19.63
CA GLU A 227 3.91 -0.20 -19.04
C GLU A 227 4.48 -1.61 -18.95
N TYR A 228 5.56 -1.87 -19.69
CA TYR A 228 6.13 -3.21 -19.81
C TYR A 228 7.36 -3.46 -18.93
N GLU A 229 8.30 -2.51 -18.88
CA GLU A 229 9.59 -2.66 -18.17
C GLU A 229 10.26 -4.02 -18.49
N ASP A 230 10.70 -4.82 -17.51
CA ASP A 230 11.32 -6.14 -17.76
C ASP A 230 10.35 -7.23 -18.26
N MET A 231 9.03 -6.98 -18.29
CA MET A 231 8.07 -7.88 -18.92
C MET A 231 8.03 -7.80 -20.45
N PHE A 232 8.76 -6.86 -21.06
CA PHE A 232 8.92 -6.80 -22.52
C PHE A 232 9.92 -7.85 -23.05
N PRO A 233 9.67 -8.50 -24.20
CA PRO A 233 10.65 -9.37 -24.88
C PRO A 233 11.78 -8.56 -25.53
N PHE A 234 12.66 -7.97 -24.73
CA PHE A 234 13.88 -7.36 -25.21
C PHE A 234 14.86 -8.40 -25.79
N SER A 235 15.66 -7.94 -26.75
CA SER A 235 16.58 -8.75 -27.54
C SER A 235 17.92 -8.04 -27.78
N GLY A 236 18.90 -8.76 -28.31
CA GLY A 236 20.24 -8.23 -28.57
C GLY A 236 20.95 -7.84 -27.27
N SER A 237 21.50 -6.62 -27.22
CA SER A 237 22.15 -6.04 -26.03
C SER A 237 21.23 -5.93 -24.81
N LEU A 238 19.91 -5.87 -25.02
CA LEU A 238 18.91 -5.78 -23.95
C LEU A 238 18.32 -7.14 -23.54
N ALA A 239 18.76 -8.26 -24.13
CA ALA A 239 18.21 -9.59 -23.83
C ALA A 239 18.38 -10.03 -22.36
N ALA A 240 19.30 -9.42 -21.61
CA ALA A 240 19.47 -9.65 -20.17
C ALA A 240 18.50 -8.84 -19.29
N VAL A 241 17.84 -7.82 -19.85
CA VAL A 241 16.86 -6.97 -19.15
C VAL A 241 15.52 -7.71 -19.00
N SER A 242 15.13 -8.51 -19.99
CA SER A 242 13.89 -9.30 -19.98
C SER A 242 13.82 -10.24 -18.78
N ALA A 243 12.70 -10.22 -18.05
CA ALA A 243 12.37 -11.20 -17.03
C ALA A 243 12.32 -12.62 -17.64
N LYS A 244 12.62 -13.65 -16.83
CA LYS A 244 12.64 -15.05 -17.32
C LYS A 244 11.26 -15.59 -17.68
N ASN A 245 10.21 -14.91 -17.24
CA ASN A 245 8.80 -15.12 -17.55
C ASN A 245 8.21 -13.96 -18.38
N ALA A 246 9.05 -13.13 -19.02
CA ALA A 246 8.61 -12.06 -19.92
C ALA A 246 7.65 -12.57 -21.02
N TYR A 247 6.75 -11.70 -21.49
CA TYR A 247 5.85 -12.03 -22.60
C TYR A 247 6.65 -12.38 -23.85
N SER A 248 6.21 -13.37 -24.64
CA SER A 248 6.75 -13.54 -26.00
C SER A 248 6.34 -12.40 -26.92
N ARG A 249 7.00 -12.27 -28.08
CA ARG A 249 6.60 -11.26 -29.09
C ARG A 249 5.21 -11.57 -29.63
N GLU A 250 4.87 -12.85 -29.70
CA GLU A 250 3.58 -13.41 -30.09
C GLU A 250 2.49 -13.07 -29.06
N ASP A 251 2.81 -13.11 -27.76
CA ASP A 251 1.91 -12.68 -26.68
C ASP A 251 1.62 -11.18 -26.77
N VAL A 252 2.66 -10.34 -26.87
CA VAL A 252 2.51 -8.88 -27.04
C VAL A 252 1.68 -8.56 -28.29
N GLN A 253 1.99 -9.20 -29.43
CA GLN A 253 1.22 -9.02 -30.66
C GLN A 253 -0.24 -9.47 -30.51
N THR A 254 -0.50 -10.51 -29.71
CA THR A 254 -1.87 -10.97 -29.42
C THR A 254 -2.63 -10.00 -28.53
N ILE A 255 -2.00 -9.45 -27.47
CA ILE A 255 -2.59 -8.40 -26.62
C ILE A 255 -2.95 -7.17 -27.46
N LEU A 256 -2.05 -6.71 -28.34
CA LEU A 256 -2.29 -5.57 -29.23
C LEU A 256 -3.39 -5.83 -30.26
N ASN A 257 -3.49 -7.06 -30.78
CA ASN A 257 -4.58 -7.46 -31.66
C ASN A 257 -5.94 -7.47 -30.91
N LEU A 258 -5.99 -7.97 -29.67
CA LEU A 258 -7.19 -7.89 -28.84
C LEU A 258 -7.58 -6.44 -28.55
N ALA A 259 -6.61 -5.56 -28.25
CA ALA A 259 -6.86 -4.14 -28.00
C ALA A 259 -7.47 -3.44 -29.23
N LYS A 260 -6.92 -3.73 -30.41
CA LYS A 260 -7.44 -3.26 -31.71
C LYS A 260 -8.85 -3.79 -32.00
N THR A 261 -9.13 -5.05 -31.69
CA THR A 261 -10.47 -5.67 -31.85
C THR A 261 -11.53 -5.00 -30.98
N HIS A 262 -11.17 -4.52 -29.78
CA HIS A 262 -12.07 -3.76 -28.90
C HIS A 262 -12.01 -2.24 -29.12
N HIS A 263 -11.34 -1.79 -30.19
CA HIS A 263 -11.18 -0.37 -30.55
C HIS A 263 -10.63 0.47 -29.39
N PHE A 264 -9.57 0.02 -28.72
CA PHE A 264 -8.77 0.84 -27.83
C PHE A 264 -7.65 1.55 -28.60
N GLU A 265 -7.42 2.83 -28.32
CA GLU A 265 -6.12 3.44 -28.57
C GLU A 265 -5.08 2.76 -27.66
N VAL A 266 -3.90 2.42 -28.17
CA VAL A 266 -2.80 1.90 -27.35
C VAL A 266 -1.73 2.96 -27.20
N ILE A 267 -1.36 3.24 -25.95
CA ILE A 267 -0.22 4.08 -25.59
C ILE A 267 0.79 3.18 -24.86
N PRO A 268 1.92 2.79 -25.45
CA PRO A 268 3.00 2.18 -24.70
C PRO A 268 3.63 3.20 -23.75
N LEU A 269 4.04 2.73 -22.58
CA LEU A 269 4.90 3.45 -21.65
C LEU A 269 6.26 2.75 -21.59
N VAL A 270 7.32 3.53 -21.75
CA VAL A 270 8.70 3.12 -21.52
C VAL A 270 9.34 4.09 -20.55
N GLN A 271 10.03 3.57 -19.54
CA GLN A 271 10.79 4.41 -18.63
C GLN A 271 12.12 4.80 -19.28
N THR A 272 12.48 6.09 -19.19
CA THR A 272 13.66 6.64 -19.89
C THR A 272 14.55 7.53 -19.03
N PHE A 273 14.30 7.66 -17.73
CA PHE A 273 15.14 8.47 -16.85
C PHE A 273 15.15 7.99 -15.39
N GLY A 274 14.02 8.11 -14.70
CA GLY A 274 13.71 7.39 -13.44
C GLY A 274 13.11 6.02 -13.74
N HIS A 275 12.75 5.28 -12.69
CA HIS A 275 12.18 3.92 -12.72
C HIS A 275 12.85 2.96 -13.73
N LEU A 276 14.19 3.06 -13.82
CA LEU A 276 15.02 2.24 -14.70
C LEU A 276 15.65 1.06 -13.94
N GLU A 277 15.19 0.74 -12.73
CA GLU A 277 15.76 -0.32 -11.89
C GLU A 277 15.71 -1.66 -12.60
N PHE A 278 14.69 -1.93 -13.41
CA PHE A 278 14.55 -3.17 -14.17
C PHE A 278 15.77 -3.49 -15.06
N ALA A 279 16.41 -2.46 -15.62
CA ALA A 279 17.70 -2.60 -16.32
C ALA A 279 18.89 -2.33 -15.38
N LEU A 280 18.85 -1.23 -14.63
CA LEU A 280 19.98 -0.74 -13.85
C LEU A 280 20.30 -1.59 -12.62
N LYS A 281 19.41 -2.48 -12.15
CA LYS A 281 19.70 -3.50 -11.12
C LYS A 281 20.77 -4.50 -11.57
N LEU A 282 20.93 -4.70 -12.87
CA LEU A 282 21.89 -5.62 -13.47
C LEU A 282 23.31 -5.04 -13.49
N LYS A 283 24.31 -5.92 -13.46
CA LYS A 283 25.73 -5.55 -13.38
C LYS A 283 26.18 -4.80 -14.64
N GLU A 284 25.63 -5.20 -15.77
CA GLU A 284 25.94 -4.76 -17.13
C GLU A 284 25.59 -3.28 -17.34
N PHE A 285 24.60 -2.76 -16.62
CA PHE A 285 24.11 -1.38 -16.74
C PHE A 285 24.42 -0.51 -15.50
N ARG A 286 25.05 -1.06 -14.45
CA ARG A 286 25.40 -0.33 -13.21
C ARG A 286 26.19 0.96 -13.46
N GLU A 287 27.14 0.92 -14.40
CA GLU A 287 27.94 2.09 -14.81
C GLU A 287 27.12 3.23 -15.42
N LEU A 288 25.85 3.02 -15.75
CA LEU A 288 24.97 4.06 -16.30
C LEU A 288 24.21 4.84 -15.21
N ARG A 289 24.21 4.38 -13.96
CA ARG A 289 23.50 5.03 -12.83
C ARG A 289 24.01 6.46 -12.57
N GLU A 290 23.14 7.33 -12.07
CA GLU A 290 23.50 8.66 -11.57
C GLU A 290 24.06 8.63 -10.14
N VAL A 291 23.64 7.67 -9.31
CA VAL A 291 24.30 7.36 -8.03
C VAL A 291 24.49 5.86 -7.96
N ASP A 292 25.71 5.41 -7.66
CA ASP A 292 26.08 3.99 -7.79
C ASP A 292 25.27 3.07 -6.86
N ASP A 293 24.91 3.53 -5.67
CA ASP A 293 24.06 2.80 -4.71
C ASP A 293 22.59 2.70 -5.17
N PHE A 294 22.15 3.54 -6.11
CA PHE A 294 20.73 3.77 -6.43
C PHE A 294 20.41 3.39 -7.90
N PRO A 295 19.77 2.21 -8.13
CA PRO A 295 19.42 1.76 -9.47
C PRO A 295 18.25 2.51 -10.11
N GLN A 296 17.65 3.51 -9.46
CA GLN A 296 16.47 4.21 -9.94
C GLN A 296 16.70 4.97 -11.26
N ALA A 297 17.84 5.67 -11.38
CA ALA A 297 18.02 6.69 -12.41
C ALA A 297 19.36 6.60 -13.16
N ILE A 298 19.31 6.83 -14.47
CA ILE A 298 20.51 7.00 -15.30
C ILE A 298 21.18 8.37 -15.10
N CYS A 299 22.50 8.39 -15.25
CA CYS A 299 23.26 9.59 -15.51
C CYS A 299 23.01 10.07 -16.95
N PRO A 300 22.40 11.25 -17.18
CA PRO A 300 22.15 11.77 -18.53
C PRO A 300 23.42 12.33 -19.20
N SER A 301 24.50 12.54 -18.43
CA SER A 301 25.81 12.98 -18.93
C SER A 301 26.71 11.83 -19.45
N ARG A 302 26.10 10.69 -19.78
CA ARG A 302 26.71 9.53 -20.44
C ARG A 302 25.96 9.28 -21.75
N ASN A 303 26.67 9.18 -22.88
CA ASN A 303 26.02 8.87 -24.16
C ASN A 303 25.54 7.42 -24.19
N GLU A 304 26.22 6.56 -23.44
CA GLU A 304 25.90 5.16 -23.20
C GLU A 304 24.51 5.01 -22.55
N SER A 305 24.15 5.90 -21.62
CA SER A 305 22.81 5.97 -21.03
C SER A 305 21.74 6.35 -22.05
N PHE A 306 22.06 7.28 -22.96
CA PHE A 306 21.14 7.63 -24.04
C PHE A 306 20.96 6.46 -25.01
N SER A 307 22.03 5.75 -25.36
CA SER A 307 21.91 4.58 -26.25
C SER A 307 21.21 3.38 -25.60
N LEU A 308 21.21 3.24 -24.28
CA LEU A 308 20.28 2.33 -23.58
C LEU A 308 18.82 2.75 -23.86
N VAL A 309 18.49 4.03 -23.67
CA VAL A 309 17.15 4.60 -23.91
C VAL A 309 16.72 4.47 -25.38
N GLU A 310 17.61 4.75 -26.35
CA GLU A 310 17.36 4.57 -27.79
C GLU A 310 16.96 3.12 -28.11
N ASN A 311 17.66 2.13 -27.54
CA ASN A 311 17.39 0.71 -27.75
C ASN A 311 16.08 0.25 -27.07
N ILE A 312 15.75 0.78 -25.89
CA ILE A 312 14.47 0.50 -25.21
C ILE A 312 13.30 1.03 -26.07
N ILE A 313 13.37 2.31 -26.46
CA ILE A 313 12.35 2.96 -27.30
C ILE A 313 12.18 2.21 -28.61
N ASP A 314 13.27 1.91 -29.32
CA ASP A 314 13.21 1.26 -30.63
C ASP A 314 12.56 -0.13 -30.59
N GLN A 315 12.90 -0.96 -29.60
CA GLN A 315 12.35 -2.32 -29.51
C GLN A 315 10.87 -2.31 -29.15
N VAL A 316 10.43 -1.40 -28.26
CA VAL A 316 9.00 -1.25 -27.92
C VAL A 316 8.21 -0.64 -29.09
N MET A 317 8.73 0.41 -29.75
CA MET A 317 8.11 1.02 -30.92
C MET A 317 7.98 0.06 -32.10
N ALA A 318 8.95 -0.85 -32.31
CA ALA A 318 8.89 -1.89 -33.34
C ALA A 318 7.74 -2.89 -33.15
N MET A 319 7.19 -3.01 -31.94
CA MET A 319 5.97 -3.80 -31.64
C MET A 319 4.69 -2.97 -31.67
N HIS A 320 4.77 -1.63 -31.67
CA HIS A 320 3.63 -0.70 -31.59
C HIS A 320 3.48 0.19 -32.84
N PRO A 321 3.27 -0.38 -34.04
CA PRO A 321 3.13 0.41 -35.26
C PRO A 321 1.77 1.15 -35.30
N ASN A 322 1.80 2.39 -35.82
CA ASN A 322 0.64 3.28 -36.02
C ASN A 322 -0.01 3.86 -34.73
N ILE A 323 0.66 3.84 -33.58
CA ILE A 323 0.24 4.61 -32.40
C ILE A 323 0.40 6.11 -32.64
N ARG A 324 -0.33 6.94 -31.87
CA ARG A 324 -0.18 8.41 -31.91
C ARG A 324 0.75 8.98 -30.83
N TRP A 325 0.83 8.28 -29.69
CA TRP A 325 1.59 8.72 -28.52
C TRP A 325 2.50 7.61 -27.98
N LEU A 326 3.63 8.01 -27.40
CA LEU A 326 4.52 7.17 -26.60
C LEU A 326 4.73 7.87 -25.25
N HIS A 327 4.43 7.21 -24.13
CA HIS A 327 4.78 7.75 -22.82
C HIS A 327 6.24 7.37 -22.50
N VAL A 328 7.09 8.35 -22.19
CA VAL A 328 8.54 8.14 -21.95
C VAL A 328 8.96 8.26 -20.48
N GLY A 329 7.98 8.35 -19.58
CA GLY A 329 8.19 8.37 -18.13
C GLY A 329 8.72 9.73 -17.65
N CYS A 330 9.94 9.71 -17.09
CA CYS A 330 10.69 10.87 -16.57
C CYS A 330 10.20 11.44 -15.22
N ASP A 331 9.48 10.62 -14.47
CA ASP A 331 9.06 10.74 -13.08
C ASP A 331 10.22 10.51 -12.08
N GLU A 332 10.06 11.06 -10.87
CA GLU A 332 10.77 10.72 -9.62
C GLU A 332 12.32 10.69 -9.66
N VAL A 333 12.95 11.52 -10.52
CA VAL A 333 14.42 11.57 -10.71
C VAL A 333 15.15 12.33 -9.57
N TYR A 334 14.80 12.03 -8.32
CA TYR A 334 15.17 12.80 -7.12
C TYR A 334 16.68 12.98 -6.91
N HIS A 335 17.49 11.97 -7.29
CA HIS A 335 18.95 11.95 -7.13
C HIS A 335 19.73 12.53 -8.32
N LEU A 336 19.08 13.27 -9.25
CA LEU A 336 19.76 13.92 -10.36
C LEU A 336 20.77 15.00 -9.91
N GLY A 337 22.00 14.99 -10.43
CA GLY A 337 23.00 16.03 -10.14
C GLY A 337 24.07 15.62 -9.12
N TYR A 338 24.18 14.32 -8.81
CA TYR A 338 25.05 13.79 -7.75
C TYR A 338 26.32 13.11 -8.30
N CYS A 339 26.33 12.64 -9.55
CA CYS A 339 27.54 12.03 -10.10
C CYS A 339 28.63 13.06 -10.43
N SER A 340 29.89 12.62 -10.53
CA SER A 340 31.04 13.48 -10.84
C SER A 340 30.97 14.23 -12.18
N LYS A 341 30.10 13.79 -13.11
CA LYS A 341 29.80 14.52 -14.36
C LYS A 341 28.69 15.57 -14.18
N CYS A 342 27.62 15.22 -13.48
CA CYS A 342 26.42 16.04 -13.34
C CYS A 342 26.52 17.09 -12.23
N MET A 343 27.32 16.87 -11.18
CA MET A 343 27.46 17.76 -10.01
C MET A 343 27.97 19.19 -10.30
N ARG A 344 28.32 19.50 -11.55
CA ARG A 344 28.77 20.82 -12.02
C ARG A 344 27.77 21.50 -12.96
N LEU A 345 26.60 20.88 -13.17
CA LEU A 345 25.57 21.30 -14.11
C LEU A 345 24.28 21.58 -13.34
N ASP A 346 23.52 22.57 -13.82
CA ASP A 346 22.22 22.93 -13.26
C ASP A 346 21.22 21.77 -13.40
N ARG A 347 20.44 21.50 -12.35
CA ARG A 347 19.60 20.29 -12.24
C ARG A 347 18.45 20.30 -13.26
N ASP A 348 17.79 21.43 -13.44
CA ASP A 348 16.72 21.53 -14.44
C ASP A 348 17.31 21.45 -15.85
N ASN A 349 18.46 22.08 -16.11
CA ASN A 349 19.12 22.00 -17.41
C ASN A 349 19.57 20.57 -17.73
N LEU A 350 20.04 19.78 -16.76
CA LEU A 350 20.27 18.34 -16.92
C LEU A 350 18.97 17.63 -17.33
N PHE A 351 17.87 17.88 -16.60
CA PHE A 351 16.59 17.23 -16.82
C PHE A 351 15.98 17.58 -18.18
N LEU A 352 15.83 18.87 -18.45
CA LEU A 352 15.27 19.43 -19.69
C LEU A 352 16.14 19.09 -20.90
N SER A 353 17.47 19.01 -20.77
CA SER A 353 18.35 18.53 -21.86
C SER A 353 18.10 17.07 -22.18
N HIS A 354 17.95 16.21 -21.17
CA HIS A 354 17.66 14.79 -21.36
C HIS A 354 16.27 14.58 -21.99
N VAL A 355 15.23 15.16 -21.40
CA VAL A 355 13.86 15.10 -21.92
C VAL A 355 13.77 15.65 -23.34
N ALA A 356 14.39 16.79 -23.63
CA ALA A 356 14.38 17.35 -24.99
C ALA A 356 15.19 16.50 -25.99
N ARG A 357 16.24 15.78 -25.56
CA ARG A 357 16.99 14.84 -26.41
C ARG A 357 16.16 13.61 -26.74
N VAL A 358 15.50 13.00 -25.74
CA VAL A 358 14.60 11.85 -25.91
C VAL A 358 13.37 12.23 -26.74
N ALA A 359 12.73 13.35 -26.45
CA ALA A 359 11.54 13.81 -27.15
C ALA A 359 11.81 14.13 -28.64
N ARG A 360 12.94 14.77 -28.96
CA ARG A 360 13.38 14.95 -30.35
C ARG A 360 13.59 13.61 -31.05
N TYR A 361 14.33 12.69 -30.46
CA TYR A 361 14.55 11.34 -31.02
C TYR A 361 13.24 10.62 -31.38
N VAL A 362 12.27 10.62 -30.47
CA VAL A 362 10.94 10.00 -30.67
C VAL A 362 10.18 10.67 -31.83
N ARG A 363 10.16 12.01 -31.90
CA ARG A 363 9.49 12.75 -32.98
C ARG A 363 10.21 12.65 -34.33
N ASP A 364 11.54 12.61 -34.32
CA ASP A 364 12.38 12.64 -35.51
C ASP A 364 12.51 11.26 -36.15
N LYS A 365 12.59 10.19 -35.35
CA LYS A 365 12.66 8.81 -35.83
C LYS A 365 11.29 8.15 -35.97
N HIS A 366 10.48 8.18 -34.91
CA HIS A 366 9.25 7.40 -34.80
C HIS A 366 7.97 8.16 -35.17
N LYS A 367 8.03 9.51 -35.30
CA LYS A 367 6.93 10.39 -35.73
C LYS A 367 5.70 10.40 -34.81
N VAL A 368 5.86 9.95 -33.56
CA VAL A 368 4.81 9.96 -32.51
C VAL A 368 5.00 11.11 -31.54
N ILE A 369 3.95 11.46 -30.79
CA ILE A 369 3.98 12.51 -29.77
C ILE A 369 4.48 11.90 -28.44
N PRO A 370 5.59 12.37 -27.86
CA PRO A 370 6.02 11.93 -26.54
C PRO A 370 5.13 12.52 -25.45
N ILE A 371 4.78 11.71 -24.46
CA ILE A 371 4.14 12.13 -23.21
C ILE A 371 5.15 11.89 -22.06
N ILE A 372 5.19 12.77 -21.07
CA ILE A 372 5.97 12.62 -19.83
C ILE A 372 5.08 12.79 -18.61
N TRP A 373 5.49 12.24 -17.47
CA TRP A 373 4.92 12.67 -16.18
C TRP A 373 5.35 14.10 -15.84
N ASP A 374 4.52 14.83 -15.09
CA ASP A 374 4.72 16.26 -14.86
C ASP A 374 5.48 16.63 -13.57
N ASP A 375 5.64 15.71 -12.62
CA ASP A 375 6.10 15.98 -11.25
C ASP A 375 7.42 16.75 -11.19
N MET A 376 8.41 16.31 -11.98
CA MET A 376 9.71 16.96 -12.09
C MET A 376 9.64 18.38 -12.69
N LEU A 377 8.58 18.75 -13.42
CA LEU A 377 8.40 20.09 -14.00
C LEU A 377 7.78 21.11 -13.05
N ARG A 378 7.06 20.67 -12.00
CA ARG A 378 6.15 21.54 -11.22
C ARG A 378 6.79 22.76 -10.56
N GLN A 379 8.10 22.73 -10.32
CA GLN A 379 8.86 23.82 -9.69
C GLN A 379 9.77 24.58 -10.68
N MET A 380 9.79 24.20 -11.96
CA MET A 380 10.65 24.83 -12.97
C MET A 380 10.08 26.18 -13.43
N PRO A 381 10.92 27.23 -13.60
CA PRO A 381 10.47 28.51 -14.15
C PRO A 381 9.88 28.36 -15.56
N THR A 382 8.73 28.99 -15.81
CA THR A 382 8.00 28.96 -17.09
C THR A 382 8.90 29.33 -18.27
N GLU A 383 9.79 30.29 -18.07
CA GLU A 383 10.74 30.81 -19.06
C GLU A 383 11.76 29.75 -19.49
N LYS A 384 12.17 28.88 -18.55
CA LYS A 384 13.09 27.76 -18.79
C LYS A 384 12.42 26.66 -19.61
N LEU A 385 11.14 26.39 -19.34
CA LEU A 385 10.32 25.47 -20.15
C LEU A 385 10.10 26.01 -21.58
N LYS A 386 9.95 27.33 -21.73
CA LYS A 386 9.87 28.03 -23.04
C LYS A 386 11.22 28.02 -23.77
N GLU A 387 12.35 28.23 -23.08
CA GLU A 387 13.71 28.20 -23.65
C GLU A 387 14.03 26.84 -24.28
N PHE A 388 13.75 25.74 -23.57
CA PHE A 388 13.88 24.38 -24.09
C PHE A 388 12.81 23.99 -25.13
N GLN A 389 11.85 24.90 -25.42
CA GLN A 389 10.72 24.72 -26.33
C GLN A 389 9.86 23.50 -25.96
N LEU A 390 9.74 23.20 -24.67
CA LEU A 390 9.30 21.89 -24.18
C LEU A 390 7.87 21.54 -24.63
N GLY A 391 6.97 22.52 -24.67
CA GLY A 391 5.59 22.33 -25.17
C GLY A 391 5.44 22.17 -26.70
N GLN A 392 6.53 22.32 -27.47
CA GLN A 392 6.59 21.84 -28.85
C GLN A 392 7.11 20.40 -28.95
N LEU A 393 7.70 19.86 -27.86
CA LEU A 393 8.36 18.56 -27.83
C LEU A 393 7.50 17.48 -27.16
N VAL A 394 6.86 17.77 -26.03
CA VAL A 394 6.12 16.78 -25.21
C VAL A 394 4.74 17.29 -24.77
N GLU A 395 3.85 16.36 -24.40
CA GLU A 395 2.63 16.64 -23.64
C GLU A 395 2.82 16.15 -22.19
N PRO A 396 2.57 16.95 -21.14
CA PRO A 396 2.70 16.47 -19.77
C PRO A 396 1.42 15.76 -19.31
N MET A 397 1.60 14.68 -18.54
CA MET A 397 0.56 13.96 -17.83
C MET A 397 0.61 14.30 -16.36
N VAL A 398 -0.38 15.08 -15.93
CA VAL A 398 -0.46 15.64 -14.60
C VAL A 398 -1.04 14.60 -13.64
N TRP A 399 -0.27 14.14 -12.66
CA TRP A 399 -0.64 13.01 -11.81
C TRP A 399 -0.70 13.34 -10.32
N THR A 400 -1.76 12.87 -9.67
CA THR A 400 -1.82 12.72 -8.21
C THR A 400 -3.02 11.86 -7.84
N TYR A 401 -2.84 11.03 -6.82
CA TYR A 401 -3.80 9.98 -6.45
C TYR A 401 -4.66 10.34 -5.24
N VAL A 402 -4.48 11.54 -4.66
CA VAL A 402 -5.31 12.04 -3.56
C VAL A 402 -6.52 12.84 -4.04
N LYS A 403 -7.52 13.00 -3.18
CA LYS A 403 -8.68 13.88 -3.39
C LYS A 403 -8.31 15.37 -3.51
N ASP A 404 -7.29 15.81 -2.79
CA ASP A 404 -6.85 17.22 -2.76
C ASP A 404 -5.78 17.47 -3.84
N VAL A 405 -6.23 17.56 -5.10
CA VAL A 405 -5.34 17.73 -6.26
C VAL A 405 -4.56 19.05 -6.17
N TYR A 406 -5.21 20.15 -5.81
CA TYR A 406 -4.58 21.48 -5.79
C TYR A 406 -3.51 21.66 -4.71
N ARG A 407 -3.50 20.84 -3.65
CA ARG A 407 -2.39 20.77 -2.70
C ARG A 407 -1.08 20.25 -3.30
N PHE A 408 -1.15 19.41 -4.34
CA PHE A 408 0.02 18.81 -5.00
C PHE A 408 0.31 19.40 -6.39
N VAL A 409 -0.71 19.99 -7.03
CA VAL A 409 -0.62 20.69 -8.31
C VAL A 409 -1.29 22.07 -8.18
N PRO A 410 -0.63 23.06 -7.54
CA PRO A 410 -1.23 24.35 -7.24
C PRO A 410 -1.46 25.21 -8.50
N TYR A 411 -2.31 26.24 -8.37
CA TYR A 411 -2.83 27.02 -9.50
C TYR A 411 -1.75 27.67 -10.38
N ASN A 412 -0.58 28.01 -9.82
CA ASN A 412 0.56 28.54 -10.57
C ASN A 412 1.17 27.51 -11.54
N VAL A 413 1.12 26.22 -11.22
CA VAL A 413 1.54 25.14 -12.13
C VAL A 413 0.60 25.09 -13.34
N TRP A 414 -0.72 25.15 -13.10
CA TRP A 414 -1.72 25.20 -14.17
C TRP A 414 -1.60 26.44 -15.06
N LEU A 415 -1.21 27.60 -14.50
CA LEU A 415 -0.90 28.80 -15.28
C LEU A 415 0.37 28.60 -16.13
N SER A 416 1.49 28.22 -15.52
CA SER A 416 2.76 27.93 -16.21
C SER A 416 2.56 26.93 -17.35
N TYR A 417 1.88 25.81 -17.09
CA TYR A 417 1.61 24.80 -18.11
C TYR A 417 0.73 25.34 -19.25
N SER A 418 -0.25 26.20 -18.97
CA SER A 418 -1.07 26.81 -20.03
C SER A 418 -0.33 27.83 -20.92
N GLU A 419 0.76 28.41 -20.44
CA GLU A 419 1.64 29.27 -21.24
C GLU A 419 2.68 28.50 -22.07
N VAL A 420 2.86 27.20 -21.80
CA VAL A 420 3.92 26.36 -22.41
C VAL A 420 3.33 25.28 -23.31
N PHE A 421 2.35 24.53 -22.81
CA PHE A 421 1.86 23.29 -23.42
C PHE A 421 0.47 23.49 -24.06
N PRO A 422 0.30 23.26 -25.37
CA PRO A 422 -1.02 23.33 -26.01
C PRO A 422 -1.97 22.20 -25.57
N PHE A 423 -1.42 21.08 -25.09
CA PHE A 423 -2.16 19.87 -24.73
C PHE A 423 -1.62 19.26 -23.44
N VAL A 424 -2.50 18.73 -22.61
CA VAL A 424 -2.17 18.07 -21.33
C VAL A 424 -3.04 16.84 -21.11
N TRP A 425 -2.58 15.95 -20.22
CA TRP A 425 -3.32 14.79 -19.72
C TRP A 425 -3.51 14.87 -18.21
N ALA A 426 -4.50 14.16 -17.67
CA ALA A 426 -4.67 13.94 -16.23
C ALA A 426 -4.40 12.46 -15.88
N ALA A 427 -4.02 12.18 -14.62
CA ALA A 427 -3.89 10.81 -14.12
C ALA A 427 -4.37 10.65 -12.67
N SER A 428 -5.45 9.88 -12.52
CA SER A 428 -6.02 9.34 -11.27
C SER A 428 -5.50 7.92 -11.03
N ALA A 429 -5.94 7.25 -9.95
CA ALA A 429 -5.68 5.83 -9.70
C ALA A 429 -6.96 5.03 -9.39
N PHE A 430 -6.94 3.71 -9.61
CA PHE A 430 -7.94 2.73 -9.14
C PHE A 430 -7.37 1.66 -8.18
N LYS A 431 -6.03 1.55 -8.09
CA LYS A 431 -5.30 0.69 -7.14
C LYS A 431 -3.83 1.12 -7.06
N GLY A 432 -3.07 0.62 -6.07
CA GLY A 432 -1.61 0.70 -6.04
C GLY A 432 -1.06 2.08 -5.70
N ALA A 433 -1.82 2.89 -4.97
CA ALA A 433 -1.50 4.30 -4.72
C ALA A 433 -1.59 4.75 -3.25
N PHE A 434 -2.02 3.86 -2.34
CA PHE A 434 -2.29 4.20 -0.93
C PHE A 434 -1.61 3.28 0.09
N GLY A 435 -0.75 2.36 -0.36
CA GLY A 435 0.03 1.49 0.52
C GLY A 435 0.74 0.37 -0.26
N GLU A 436 2.00 0.16 0.08
CA GLU A 436 2.96 -0.68 -0.65
C GLU A 436 2.71 -2.19 -0.49
N THR A 437 1.90 -2.58 0.51
CA THR A 437 1.59 -3.97 0.88
C THR A 437 0.08 -4.25 0.97
N LEU A 438 -0.75 -3.45 0.31
CA LEU A 438 -2.20 -3.68 0.26
C LEU A 438 -2.53 -4.84 -0.70
N THR A 439 -3.56 -5.63 -0.38
CA THR A 439 -4.02 -6.72 -1.29
C THR A 439 -5.29 -6.37 -2.06
N VAL A 440 -6.04 -5.35 -1.63
CA VAL A 440 -7.28 -4.87 -2.26
C VAL A 440 -7.40 -3.36 -2.02
N PRO A 441 -7.82 -2.55 -3.02
CA PRO A 441 -7.78 -1.10 -2.88
C PRO A 441 -8.94 -0.57 -2.03
N ASN A 442 -8.77 0.64 -1.48
CA ASN A 442 -9.87 1.38 -0.87
C ASN A 442 -10.63 2.15 -1.96
N VAL A 443 -11.74 1.58 -2.43
CA VAL A 443 -12.54 2.10 -3.55
C VAL A 443 -13.06 3.50 -3.28
N LYS A 444 -13.33 3.85 -2.01
CA LYS A 444 -13.73 5.21 -1.64
C LYS A 444 -12.68 6.24 -2.05
N MET A 445 -11.42 5.98 -1.72
CA MET A 445 -10.32 6.92 -1.93
C MET A 445 -9.99 7.09 -3.41
N HIS A 446 -10.10 6.02 -4.20
CA HIS A 446 -9.96 6.07 -5.65
C HIS A 446 -11.13 6.81 -6.32
N LEU A 447 -12.37 6.54 -5.90
CA LEU A 447 -13.55 7.24 -6.41
C LEU A 447 -13.47 8.75 -6.10
N GLU A 448 -13.12 9.12 -4.88
CA GLU A 448 -12.92 10.53 -4.49
C GLU A 448 -11.77 11.22 -5.25
N ASN A 449 -10.72 10.49 -5.65
CA ASN A 449 -9.66 11.00 -6.53
C ASN A 449 -10.13 11.16 -7.99
N ASN A 450 -10.91 10.21 -8.52
CA ASN A 450 -11.47 10.31 -9.86
C ASN A 450 -12.50 11.46 -9.97
N GLU A 451 -13.36 11.68 -8.96
CA GLU A 451 -14.25 12.84 -8.91
C GLU A 451 -13.49 14.17 -8.82
N ALA A 452 -12.47 14.27 -7.96
CA ALA A 452 -11.65 15.47 -7.86
C ALA A 452 -10.93 15.81 -9.18
N TRP A 453 -10.50 14.78 -9.93
CA TRP A 453 -9.91 14.98 -11.25
C TRP A 453 -10.94 15.47 -12.30
N LEU A 454 -12.19 15.01 -12.24
CA LEU A 454 -13.25 15.53 -13.11
C LEU A 454 -13.51 17.03 -12.85
N ASP A 455 -13.55 17.45 -11.59
CA ASP A 455 -13.69 18.87 -11.21
C ASP A 455 -12.50 19.71 -11.72
N VAL A 456 -11.26 19.24 -11.53
CA VAL A 456 -10.05 19.94 -12.01
C VAL A 456 -10.02 20.04 -13.53
N MET A 457 -10.39 18.99 -14.26
CA MET A 457 -10.50 19.06 -15.73
C MET A 457 -11.64 19.99 -16.15
N ALA A 458 -12.79 19.97 -15.46
CA ALA A 458 -13.91 20.87 -15.73
C ALA A 458 -13.55 22.36 -15.51
N GLU A 459 -12.68 22.67 -14.54
CA GLU A 459 -12.16 24.03 -14.33
C GLU A 459 -11.07 24.40 -15.36
N GLN A 460 -10.02 23.58 -15.47
CA GLN A 460 -8.79 23.98 -16.16
C GLN A 460 -8.82 23.81 -17.69
N HIS A 461 -9.73 23.01 -18.28
CA HIS A 461 -9.66 22.67 -19.71
C HIS A 461 -9.64 23.88 -20.65
N LYS A 462 -10.28 24.99 -20.29
CA LYS A 462 -10.38 26.20 -21.12
C LYS A 462 -9.06 26.97 -21.25
N LYS A 463 -8.05 26.63 -20.45
CA LYS A 463 -6.68 27.20 -20.55
C LYS A 463 -5.83 26.53 -21.62
N PHE A 464 -6.23 25.35 -22.12
CA PHE A 464 -5.46 24.52 -23.03
C PHE A 464 -6.17 24.38 -24.38
N GLY A 465 -5.43 24.02 -25.43
CA GLY A 465 -6.01 23.70 -26.73
C GLY A 465 -6.88 22.44 -26.68
N ASN A 466 -6.49 21.44 -25.88
CA ASN A 466 -7.37 20.36 -25.43
C ASN A 466 -6.77 19.60 -24.21
N PHE A 467 -7.60 19.10 -23.31
CA PHE A 467 -7.23 17.97 -22.46
C PHE A 467 -7.40 16.67 -23.25
N ARG A 468 -6.32 15.91 -23.43
CA ARG A 468 -6.34 14.67 -24.22
C ARG A 468 -7.25 13.60 -23.61
N GLY A 469 -7.21 13.49 -22.28
CA GLY A 469 -8.01 12.56 -21.51
C GLY A 469 -7.49 12.38 -20.08
N ILE A 470 -8.00 11.36 -19.41
CA ILE A 470 -7.55 10.91 -18.09
C ILE A 470 -7.07 9.45 -18.17
N VAL A 471 -5.95 9.16 -17.51
CA VAL A 471 -5.50 7.80 -17.21
C VAL A 471 -5.95 7.43 -15.80
N ILE A 472 -6.57 6.26 -15.65
CA ILE A 472 -6.85 5.68 -14.35
C ILE A 472 -5.76 4.64 -14.09
N THR A 473 -4.78 4.99 -13.25
CA THR A 473 -3.57 4.19 -13.00
C THR A 473 -3.81 3.02 -12.04
N GLY A 474 -3.02 1.95 -12.18
CA GLY A 474 -3.18 0.75 -11.38
C GLY A 474 -1.88 -0.02 -11.18
N TRP A 475 -0.95 0.58 -10.44
CA TRP A 475 0.40 0.07 -10.16
C TRP A 475 0.38 -1.31 -9.46
N GLN A 476 1.32 -2.20 -9.80
CA GLN A 476 1.47 -3.55 -9.23
C GLN A 476 2.50 -3.62 -8.09
N ARG A 477 3.46 -2.69 -8.09
CA ARG A 477 4.46 -2.44 -7.02
C ARG A 477 5.08 -1.06 -7.24
N TYR A 478 5.71 -0.50 -6.19
CA TYR A 478 6.24 0.86 -6.20
C TYR A 478 7.61 0.96 -6.91
N ASP A 479 8.46 -0.06 -6.79
CA ASP A 479 9.70 -0.23 -7.57
C ASP A 479 10.01 -1.73 -7.76
N HIS A 480 11.12 -2.08 -8.44
CA HIS A 480 11.53 -3.46 -8.71
C HIS A 480 12.06 -4.27 -7.52
N LEU A 481 12.27 -3.63 -6.38
CA LEU A 481 12.77 -4.21 -5.13
C LEU A 481 11.64 -4.32 -4.08
N ALA A 482 10.57 -3.54 -4.25
CA ALA A 482 9.33 -3.61 -3.48
C ALA A 482 8.53 -4.90 -3.73
N THR A 483 7.67 -5.25 -2.77
CA THR A 483 6.69 -6.34 -2.87
C THR A 483 5.53 -6.01 -3.80
N LEU A 484 4.72 -7.01 -4.16
CA LEU A 484 3.45 -6.79 -4.85
C LEU A 484 2.43 -6.08 -3.93
N CYS A 485 1.77 -5.06 -4.47
CA CYS A 485 0.58 -4.45 -3.86
C CYS A 485 -0.70 -5.01 -4.51
N GLU A 486 -1.78 -4.24 -4.62
CA GLU A 486 -3.08 -4.79 -5.00
C GLU A 486 -3.07 -5.35 -6.43
N LEU A 487 -3.37 -6.63 -6.60
CA LEU A 487 -3.38 -7.26 -7.92
C LEU A 487 -4.57 -6.77 -8.77
N LEU A 488 -4.39 -6.71 -10.10
CA LEU A 488 -5.41 -6.23 -11.05
C LEU A 488 -6.82 -6.83 -10.84
N PRO A 489 -7.02 -8.14 -10.64
CA PRO A 489 -8.35 -8.71 -10.36
C PRO A 489 -9.00 -8.18 -9.07
N ALA A 490 -8.21 -7.85 -8.05
CA ALA A 490 -8.69 -7.28 -6.79
C ALA A 490 -9.11 -5.81 -6.96
N GLY A 491 -8.46 -5.09 -7.89
CA GLY A 491 -8.81 -3.70 -8.25
C GLY A 491 -9.97 -3.54 -9.23
N LEU A 492 -10.44 -4.61 -9.90
CA LEU A 492 -11.51 -4.51 -10.91
C LEU A 492 -12.82 -3.84 -10.40
N PRO A 493 -13.31 -4.08 -9.17
CA PRO A 493 -14.46 -3.35 -8.65
C PRO A 493 -14.23 -1.83 -8.53
N SER A 494 -13.02 -1.38 -8.16
CA SER A 494 -12.71 0.07 -8.22
C SER A 494 -12.72 0.54 -9.66
N LEU A 495 -11.93 -0.10 -10.53
CA LEU A 495 -11.78 0.30 -11.94
C LEU A 495 -13.12 0.43 -12.67
N VAL A 496 -14.08 -0.46 -12.40
CA VAL A 496 -15.42 -0.36 -13.02
C VAL A 496 -16.23 0.80 -12.46
N ILE A 497 -16.22 1.09 -11.15
CA ILE A 497 -16.97 2.25 -10.63
C ILE A 497 -16.28 3.58 -10.99
N ASP A 498 -14.95 3.59 -11.05
CA ASP A 498 -14.13 4.73 -11.48
C ASP A 498 -14.37 5.02 -12.98
N LEU A 499 -14.28 4.03 -13.87
CA LEU A 499 -14.59 4.19 -15.31
C LEU A 499 -16.03 4.61 -15.56
N LEU A 500 -17.01 4.06 -14.82
CA LEU A 500 -18.41 4.45 -14.93
C LEU A 500 -18.63 5.91 -14.51
N THR A 501 -17.96 6.34 -13.44
CA THR A 501 -17.99 7.72 -12.92
C THR A 501 -17.38 8.70 -13.92
N VAL A 502 -16.18 8.41 -14.42
CA VAL A 502 -15.48 9.23 -15.42
C VAL A 502 -16.21 9.25 -16.77
N THR A 503 -16.90 8.18 -17.15
CA THR A 503 -17.72 8.12 -18.38
C THR A 503 -19.05 8.88 -18.22
N GLN A 504 -19.55 9.04 -16.99
CA GLN A 504 -20.75 9.85 -16.69
C GLN A 504 -20.41 11.34 -16.42
N GLY A 505 -19.17 11.63 -16.02
CA GLY A 505 -18.71 12.97 -15.63
C GLY A 505 -19.04 13.38 -14.18
N TYR A 506 -19.58 12.46 -13.36
CA TYR A 506 -19.84 12.60 -11.92
C TYR A 506 -20.25 11.24 -11.32
N PHE A 507 -20.04 10.99 -10.01
CA PHE A 507 -20.54 9.75 -9.38
C PHE A 507 -22.04 9.83 -9.10
N SER A 508 -22.74 8.70 -9.26
CA SER A 508 -24.09 8.56 -8.71
C SER A 508 -24.38 7.14 -8.27
N GLN A 509 -25.20 6.99 -7.23
CA GLN A 509 -25.66 5.67 -6.74
C GLN A 509 -26.41 4.85 -7.82
N GLN A 510 -26.88 5.49 -8.91
CA GLN A 510 -27.50 4.81 -10.04
C GLN A 510 -26.49 4.04 -10.91
N LEU A 511 -25.20 4.41 -10.87
CA LEU A 511 -24.12 3.69 -11.55
C LEU A 511 -24.01 2.23 -11.07
N PHE A 512 -24.43 1.94 -9.83
CA PHE A 512 -24.40 0.57 -9.32
C PHE A 512 -25.28 -0.41 -10.12
N THR A 513 -26.30 0.07 -10.85
CA THR A 513 -27.06 -0.75 -11.80
C THR A 513 -26.19 -1.23 -12.96
N LYS A 514 -25.32 -0.37 -13.50
CA LYS A 514 -24.36 -0.75 -14.56
C LYS A 514 -23.22 -1.60 -14.01
N PHE A 515 -22.66 -1.22 -12.85
CA PHE A 515 -21.64 -2.00 -12.13
C PHE A 515 -22.08 -3.46 -11.92
N HIS A 516 -23.31 -3.69 -11.43
CA HIS A 516 -23.83 -5.04 -11.23
C HIS A 516 -24.02 -5.83 -12.53
N HIS A 517 -24.28 -5.16 -13.66
CA HIS A 517 -24.39 -5.79 -14.97
C HIS A 517 -23.01 -6.20 -15.51
N ILE A 518 -22.09 -5.22 -15.57
CA ILE A 518 -20.71 -5.38 -16.07
C ILE A 518 -19.93 -6.43 -15.27
N LEU A 519 -20.09 -6.44 -13.94
CA LEU A 519 -19.44 -7.42 -13.05
C LEU A 519 -20.23 -8.74 -12.90
N GLN A 520 -21.36 -8.89 -13.60
CA GLN A 520 -22.21 -10.08 -13.62
C GLN A 520 -22.63 -10.55 -12.22
N CYS A 521 -23.25 -9.64 -11.45
CA CYS A 521 -23.65 -9.87 -10.06
C CYS A 521 -25.05 -10.47 -9.94
N THR A 522 -25.20 -11.58 -9.22
CA THR A 522 -26.50 -12.28 -9.09
C THR A 522 -27.43 -11.67 -8.04
N VAL A 523 -26.92 -10.92 -7.05
CA VAL A 523 -27.72 -10.29 -6.00
C VAL A 523 -27.71 -8.77 -6.14
N HIS A 524 -28.73 -8.22 -6.79
CA HIS A 524 -28.94 -6.77 -6.88
C HIS A 524 -29.48 -6.20 -5.57
N GLN A 525 -28.60 -5.93 -4.62
CA GLN A 525 -28.93 -5.19 -3.40
C GLN A 525 -29.52 -3.81 -3.75
N ARG A 526 -30.74 -3.53 -3.27
CA ARG A 526 -31.46 -2.25 -3.48
C ARG A 526 -31.03 -1.14 -2.53
N SER A 527 -30.22 -1.44 -1.52
CA SER A 527 -29.58 -0.44 -0.66
C SER A 527 -28.62 0.44 -1.48
N GLN A 528 -28.51 1.71 -1.09
CA GLN A 528 -27.39 2.55 -1.49
C GLN A 528 -26.09 1.93 -0.97
N VAL A 529 -24.99 2.11 -1.70
CA VAL A 529 -23.66 1.69 -1.26
C VAL A 529 -23.12 2.70 -0.27
N ASP A 530 -22.77 2.22 0.91
CA ASP A 530 -22.05 2.96 1.94
C ASP A 530 -20.58 2.53 1.90
N PHE A 531 -19.72 3.45 1.47
CA PHE A 531 -18.28 3.22 1.38
C PHE A 531 -17.56 3.33 2.73
N GLU A 532 -18.23 3.76 3.81
CA GLU A 532 -17.64 3.72 5.16
C GLU A 532 -17.71 2.31 5.76
N THR A 533 -18.74 1.52 5.41
CA THR A 533 -18.95 0.14 5.91
C THR A 533 -18.53 -0.95 4.93
N ASP A 534 -18.40 -0.65 3.63
CA ASP A 534 -17.82 -1.56 2.63
C ASP A 534 -16.78 -0.86 1.72
N PRO A 535 -15.68 -0.30 2.27
CA PRO A 535 -14.69 0.49 1.52
C PRO A 535 -13.95 -0.29 0.42
N HIS A 536 -13.93 -1.62 0.49
CA HIS A 536 -13.32 -2.51 -0.50
C HIS A 536 -14.36 -3.11 -1.48
N LEU A 537 -15.64 -2.77 -1.34
CA LEU A 537 -16.78 -3.38 -2.03
C LEU A 537 -16.85 -4.92 -1.88
N TRP A 538 -16.29 -5.50 -0.82
CA TRP A 538 -16.33 -6.96 -0.59
C TRP A 538 -17.77 -7.45 -0.44
N GLN A 539 -18.60 -6.76 0.35
CA GLN A 539 -20.00 -7.15 0.52
C GLN A 539 -20.78 -6.93 -0.78
N ARG A 540 -20.57 -5.79 -1.44
CA ARG A 540 -21.30 -5.39 -2.66
C ARG A 540 -20.92 -6.22 -3.89
N ALA A 541 -19.66 -6.63 -4.01
CA ALA A 541 -19.16 -7.43 -5.12
C ALA A 541 -19.05 -8.95 -4.84
N SER A 542 -19.39 -9.40 -3.62
CA SER A 542 -19.39 -10.81 -3.20
C SER A 542 -20.03 -11.77 -4.21
N SER A 543 -21.21 -11.40 -4.73
CA SER A 543 -22.05 -12.19 -5.64
C SER A 543 -21.75 -12.00 -7.13
N CYS A 544 -20.60 -11.41 -7.47
CA CYS A 544 -20.23 -11.06 -8.84
C CYS A 544 -19.28 -12.08 -9.50
N PHE A 545 -19.46 -12.31 -10.79
CA PHE A 545 -18.82 -13.40 -11.54
C PHE A 545 -17.85 -12.91 -12.63
N PHE A 546 -17.38 -11.67 -12.53
CA PHE A 546 -16.36 -11.09 -13.40
C PHE A 546 -15.04 -11.92 -13.46
N PRO A 547 -14.24 -11.78 -14.54
CA PRO A 547 -12.97 -12.48 -14.69
C PRO A 547 -12.00 -12.24 -13.52
N GLY A 548 -11.59 -13.30 -12.83
CA GLY A 548 -10.74 -13.19 -11.64
C GLY A 548 -11.46 -12.79 -10.35
N SER A 549 -12.80 -12.80 -10.31
CA SER A 549 -13.60 -12.59 -9.09
C SER A 549 -13.26 -13.59 -7.96
N ALA A 550 -12.67 -14.75 -8.29
CA ALA A 550 -12.10 -15.68 -7.31
C ALA A 550 -10.93 -15.05 -6.52
N VAL A 551 -10.04 -14.31 -7.19
CA VAL A 551 -8.93 -13.57 -6.56
C VAL A 551 -9.46 -12.44 -5.69
N PHE A 552 -10.47 -11.69 -6.17
CA PHE A 552 -11.12 -10.64 -5.37
C PHE A 552 -11.72 -11.20 -4.07
N ARG A 553 -12.55 -12.25 -4.13
CA ARG A 553 -13.10 -12.91 -2.93
C ARG A 553 -12.01 -13.46 -2.00
N MET A 554 -10.92 -13.98 -2.57
CA MET A 554 -9.78 -14.47 -1.78
C MET A 554 -9.12 -13.36 -0.95
N THR A 555 -9.11 -12.09 -1.41
CA THR A 555 -8.58 -10.96 -0.62
C THR A 555 -9.37 -10.70 0.67
N GLN A 556 -10.68 -10.97 0.67
CA GLN A 556 -11.50 -10.87 1.89
C GLN A 556 -11.07 -11.94 2.90
N HIS A 557 -11.03 -13.20 2.46
CA HIS A 557 -10.60 -14.31 3.32
C HIS A 557 -9.14 -14.19 3.77
N HIS A 558 -8.29 -13.55 2.97
CA HIS A 558 -6.93 -13.17 3.36
C HIS A 558 -6.95 -12.17 4.52
N SER A 559 -7.65 -11.04 4.39
CA SER A 559 -7.79 -10.05 5.47
C SER A 559 -8.37 -10.64 6.75
N GLU A 560 -9.46 -11.42 6.64
CA GLU A 560 -10.11 -12.13 7.74
C GLU A 560 -9.17 -13.14 8.43
N ALA A 561 -8.32 -13.83 7.67
CA ALA A 561 -7.35 -14.79 8.21
C ALA A 561 -6.17 -14.07 8.88
N ILE A 562 -5.53 -13.12 8.21
CA ILE A 562 -4.36 -12.40 8.75
C ILE A 562 -4.74 -11.64 10.03
N LYS A 563 -5.88 -10.93 10.04
CA LYS A 563 -6.37 -10.29 11.26
C LYS A 563 -6.53 -11.29 12.41
N ARG A 564 -7.13 -12.47 12.16
CA ARG A 564 -7.28 -13.52 13.18
C ARG A 564 -5.93 -14.04 13.68
N VAL A 565 -4.91 -14.11 12.81
CA VAL A 565 -3.55 -14.48 13.22
C VAL A 565 -2.95 -13.42 14.13
N ASP A 566 -2.97 -12.16 13.74
CA ASP A 566 -2.34 -11.09 14.52
C ASP A 566 -3.11 -10.79 15.83
N ASP A 567 -4.45 -10.86 15.84
CA ASP A 567 -5.28 -10.79 17.06
C ASP A 567 -4.90 -11.92 18.05
N TYR A 568 -4.76 -13.16 17.56
CA TYR A 568 -4.36 -14.33 18.38
C TYR A 568 -2.91 -14.23 18.87
N LEU A 569 -1.98 -13.81 18.02
CA LEU A 569 -0.58 -13.60 18.40
C LEU A 569 -0.44 -12.51 19.46
N TYR A 570 -1.17 -11.39 19.31
CA TYR A 570 -1.21 -10.32 20.29
C TYR A 570 -1.75 -10.82 21.64
N ASP A 571 -2.87 -11.55 21.64
CA ASP A 571 -3.45 -12.11 22.85
C ASP A 571 -2.45 -13.03 23.59
N VAL A 572 -1.85 -14.01 22.92
CA VAL A 572 -1.01 -15.01 23.60
C VAL A 572 0.40 -14.52 23.93
N THR A 573 1.01 -13.63 23.13
CA THR A 573 2.41 -13.20 23.32
C THR A 573 2.58 -11.81 23.95
N ILE A 574 1.55 -10.96 23.95
CA ILE A 574 1.62 -9.58 24.46
C ILE A 574 0.60 -9.37 25.59
N HIS A 575 -0.68 -9.70 25.37
CA HIS A 575 -1.71 -9.51 26.39
C HIS A 575 -1.57 -10.49 27.58
N LYS A 576 -1.21 -11.76 27.29
CA LYS A 576 -1.07 -12.84 28.27
C LYS A 576 0.39 -13.03 28.71
N ALA A 577 0.63 -13.03 30.02
CA ALA A 577 1.97 -12.99 30.63
C ALA A 577 2.75 -14.34 30.64
N TRP A 578 2.46 -15.25 29.70
CA TRP A 578 2.92 -16.66 29.76
C TRP A 578 3.63 -17.16 28.49
N LEU A 579 3.44 -16.52 27.34
CA LEU A 579 4.19 -16.78 26.11
C LEU A 579 4.88 -15.51 25.57
N THR A 580 5.19 -14.58 26.46
CA THR A 580 5.97 -13.39 26.10
C THR A 580 7.42 -13.77 25.78
N ASP A 581 8.07 -12.90 25.02
CA ASP A 581 9.51 -12.88 24.76
C ASP A 581 10.37 -12.98 26.05
N TYR A 582 9.88 -12.50 27.19
CA TYR A 582 10.53 -12.65 28.50
C TYR A 582 10.43 -14.10 29.03
N ASN A 583 9.26 -14.74 28.90
CA ASN A 583 9.07 -16.14 29.26
C ASN A 583 10.01 -17.04 28.46
N ILE A 584 10.12 -16.77 27.14
CA ILE A 584 10.99 -17.50 26.21
C ILE A 584 12.46 -17.34 26.59
N ARG A 585 12.97 -16.10 26.72
CA ARG A 585 14.39 -15.82 27.05
C ARG A 585 14.84 -16.41 28.39
N HIS A 586 13.96 -16.47 29.39
CA HIS A 586 14.29 -16.98 30.72
C HIS A 586 13.80 -18.43 30.98
N ASN A 587 13.26 -19.10 29.95
CA ASN A 587 12.70 -20.47 30.01
C ASN A 587 11.72 -20.67 31.20
N ILE A 588 10.85 -19.68 31.45
CA ILE A 588 10.00 -19.62 32.66
C ILE A 588 8.55 -19.23 32.34
N THR A 589 7.63 -20.14 32.63
CA THR A 589 6.18 -19.95 32.46
C THR A 589 5.38 -20.97 33.29
N SER A 590 4.06 -20.83 33.31
CA SER A 590 3.13 -21.85 33.80
C SER A 590 2.65 -22.71 32.63
N PRO A 591 3.01 -24.02 32.56
CA PRO A 591 2.60 -24.89 31.46
C PRO A 591 1.08 -24.92 31.22
N MET A 592 0.28 -24.88 32.30
CA MET A 592 -1.19 -24.82 32.24
C MET A 592 -1.69 -23.59 31.47
N ARG A 593 -1.08 -22.42 31.70
CA ARG A 593 -1.45 -21.17 31.00
C ARG A 593 -0.97 -21.14 29.55
N VAL A 594 0.09 -21.89 29.24
CA VAL A 594 0.49 -22.15 27.84
C VAL A 594 -0.54 -23.04 27.15
N ASP A 595 -1.04 -24.10 27.81
CA ASP A 595 -2.08 -24.96 27.27
C ASP A 595 -3.41 -24.21 27.02
N GLU A 596 -3.81 -23.33 27.95
CA GLU A 596 -4.94 -22.39 27.74
C GLU A 596 -4.72 -21.47 26.53
N GLY A 597 -3.50 -20.93 26.36
CA GLY A 597 -3.17 -20.08 25.22
C GLY A 597 -3.11 -20.82 23.87
N LEU A 598 -2.76 -22.11 23.87
CA LEU A 598 -2.69 -22.93 22.66
C LEU A 598 -4.03 -23.56 22.24
N ALA A 599 -5.09 -23.43 23.04
CA ALA A 599 -6.38 -24.06 22.77
C ALA A 599 -6.94 -23.70 21.39
N ASP A 600 -6.91 -22.41 21.04
CA ASP A 600 -7.45 -21.90 19.77
C ASP A 600 -6.47 -22.04 18.58
N TYR A 601 -5.21 -22.43 18.81
CA TYR A 601 -4.14 -22.47 17.78
C TYR A 601 -4.60 -23.12 16.48
N SER A 602 -5.20 -24.31 16.58
CA SER A 602 -5.70 -25.08 15.44
C SER A 602 -6.77 -24.33 14.64
N SER A 603 -7.65 -23.58 15.32
CA SER A 603 -8.73 -22.81 14.68
C SER A 603 -8.22 -21.60 13.89
N VAL A 604 -7.00 -21.12 14.20
CA VAL A 604 -6.32 -20.03 13.50
C VAL A 604 -5.42 -20.58 12.39
N TYR A 605 -4.73 -21.68 12.64
CA TYR A 605 -3.78 -22.31 11.71
C TYR A 605 -4.45 -23.00 10.51
N TYR A 606 -5.55 -23.73 10.71
CA TYR A 606 -6.20 -24.45 9.61
C TYR A 606 -6.78 -23.53 8.51
N PRO A 607 -7.49 -22.42 8.81
CA PRO A 607 -7.91 -21.47 7.78
C PRO A 607 -6.75 -20.92 6.96
N LEU A 608 -5.61 -20.59 7.60
CA LEU A 608 -4.43 -20.05 6.93
C LEU A 608 -3.79 -21.06 5.96
N THR A 609 -3.64 -22.32 6.38
CA THR A 609 -3.14 -23.39 5.49
C THR A 609 -4.13 -23.80 4.38
N SER A 610 -5.43 -23.56 4.59
CA SER A 610 -6.46 -23.70 3.54
C SER A 610 -6.37 -22.55 2.53
N LEU A 611 -6.20 -21.31 3.00
CA LEU A 611 -6.07 -20.10 2.18
C LEU A 611 -4.92 -20.21 1.17
N VAL A 612 -3.79 -20.84 1.52
CA VAL A 612 -2.70 -21.13 0.55
C VAL A 612 -3.22 -21.85 -0.70
N ARG A 613 -4.14 -22.81 -0.54
CA ARG A 613 -4.72 -23.57 -1.67
C ARG A 613 -5.69 -22.70 -2.47
N THR A 614 -6.57 -21.98 -1.78
CA THR A 614 -7.54 -21.05 -2.40
C THR A 614 -6.84 -19.94 -3.19
N ALA A 615 -5.81 -19.31 -2.61
CA ALA A 615 -4.99 -18.29 -3.26
C ALA A 615 -4.27 -18.86 -4.48
N ARG A 616 -3.60 -20.01 -4.34
CA ARG A 616 -2.91 -20.69 -5.45
C ARG A 616 -3.85 -20.94 -6.62
N ASP A 617 -5.01 -21.54 -6.36
CA ASP A 617 -5.93 -21.97 -7.41
C ASP A 617 -6.67 -20.79 -8.06
N ALA A 618 -7.03 -19.75 -7.29
CA ALA A 618 -7.60 -18.52 -7.84
C ALA A 618 -6.60 -17.67 -8.64
N LEU A 619 -5.38 -17.48 -8.12
CA LEU A 619 -4.35 -16.68 -8.81
C LEU A 619 -3.90 -17.33 -10.12
N ARG A 620 -3.87 -18.66 -10.19
CA ARG A 620 -3.54 -19.42 -11.42
C ARG A 620 -4.48 -19.16 -12.60
N GLU A 621 -5.71 -18.71 -12.37
CA GLU A 621 -6.63 -18.33 -13.46
C GLU A 621 -6.10 -17.11 -14.23
N VAL A 622 -5.35 -16.24 -13.56
CA VAL A 622 -4.90 -14.93 -14.05
C VAL A 622 -3.39 -14.89 -14.33
N TYR A 623 -2.59 -15.51 -13.45
CA TYR A 623 -1.14 -15.32 -13.36
C TYR A 623 -0.35 -16.63 -13.48
N ASP A 624 0.96 -16.53 -13.73
CA ASP A 624 1.87 -17.67 -13.80
C ASP A 624 2.26 -18.21 -12.40
N GLU A 625 2.96 -19.36 -12.37
CA GLU A 625 3.36 -20.00 -11.11
C GLU A 625 4.35 -19.14 -10.28
N TYR A 626 5.12 -18.26 -10.92
CA TYR A 626 6.08 -17.39 -10.24
C TYR A 626 5.35 -16.28 -9.47
N THR A 627 4.42 -15.57 -10.13
CA THR A 627 3.57 -14.56 -9.49
C THR A 627 2.70 -15.17 -8.39
N VAL A 628 2.16 -16.38 -8.62
CA VAL A 628 1.37 -17.14 -7.63
C VAL A 628 2.22 -17.48 -6.40
N ALA A 629 3.47 -17.91 -6.59
CA ALA A 629 4.39 -18.20 -5.50
C ALA A 629 4.80 -16.93 -4.74
N GLU A 630 5.24 -15.87 -5.44
CA GLU A 630 5.64 -14.59 -4.85
C GLU A 630 4.52 -14.02 -3.98
N TRP A 631 3.28 -13.95 -4.50
CA TRP A 631 2.17 -13.37 -3.75
C TRP A 631 1.85 -14.18 -2.47
N ILE A 632 1.90 -15.52 -2.52
CA ILE A 632 1.67 -16.38 -1.35
C ILE A 632 2.82 -16.28 -0.33
N GLU A 633 4.07 -16.18 -0.80
CA GLU A 633 5.27 -16.00 0.01
C GLU A 633 5.27 -14.65 0.74
N GLN A 634 4.80 -13.59 0.08
CA GLN A 634 4.66 -12.25 0.67
C GLN A 634 3.47 -12.15 1.64
N ASN A 635 2.30 -12.67 1.26
CA ASN A 635 1.04 -12.34 1.95
C ASN A 635 0.55 -13.41 2.94
N ILE A 636 0.84 -14.70 2.75
CA ILE A 636 0.32 -15.78 3.62
C ILE A 636 1.44 -16.44 4.44
N TYR A 637 2.56 -16.77 3.80
CA TYR A 637 3.62 -17.57 4.41
C TYR A 637 4.25 -16.96 5.69
N PRO A 638 4.44 -15.63 5.83
CA PRO A 638 5.04 -15.07 7.05
C PRO A 638 4.18 -15.35 8.29
N SER A 639 2.85 -15.36 8.13
CA SER A 639 1.90 -15.69 9.21
C SER A 639 1.88 -17.18 9.56
N ILE A 640 2.18 -18.08 8.60
CA ILE A 640 2.42 -19.50 8.88
C ILE A 640 3.67 -19.64 9.74
N VAL A 641 4.78 -18.99 9.34
CA VAL A 641 6.06 -19.03 10.08
C VAL A 641 5.93 -18.43 11.48
N LYS A 642 5.19 -17.32 11.66
CA LYS A 642 4.87 -16.75 13.00
C LYS A 642 4.20 -17.80 13.91
N LEU A 643 3.19 -18.52 13.40
CA LEU A 643 2.45 -19.53 14.16
C LEU A 643 3.29 -20.79 14.45
N GLU A 644 4.00 -21.32 13.46
CA GLU A 644 4.88 -22.48 13.67
C GLU A 644 6.01 -22.18 14.68
N LYS A 645 6.55 -20.95 14.66
CA LYS A 645 7.49 -20.45 15.68
C LYS A 645 6.84 -20.45 17.08
N LEU A 646 5.68 -19.82 17.23
CA LEU A 646 4.94 -19.77 18.49
C LEU A 646 4.70 -21.18 19.05
N TRP A 647 4.18 -22.10 18.22
CA TRP A 647 3.90 -23.48 18.62
C TRP A 647 5.15 -24.19 19.14
N LYS A 648 6.28 -24.04 18.44
CA LYS A 648 7.59 -24.59 18.82
C LYS A 648 8.09 -24.01 20.15
N GLU A 649 8.01 -22.70 20.33
CA GLU A 649 8.48 -22.02 21.56
C GLU A 649 7.60 -22.37 22.77
N ALA A 650 6.28 -22.35 22.61
CA ALA A 650 5.32 -22.78 23.62
C ALA A 650 5.50 -24.26 24.02
N THR A 651 5.70 -25.14 23.03
CA THR A 651 5.98 -26.57 23.25
C THR A 651 7.31 -26.80 23.96
N ASN A 652 8.32 -25.97 23.70
CA ASN A 652 9.60 -26.04 24.40
C ASN A 652 9.49 -25.56 25.85
N LEU A 653 8.81 -24.43 26.10
CA LEU A 653 8.61 -23.89 27.46
C LEU A 653 7.89 -24.88 28.39
N LYS A 654 6.92 -25.65 27.88
CA LYS A 654 6.21 -26.71 28.62
C LYS A 654 7.09 -27.89 29.08
N ARG A 655 8.33 -28.01 28.56
CA ARG A 655 9.27 -29.07 28.94
C ARG A 655 9.91 -28.84 30.30
N ALA A 656 10.01 -27.59 30.76
CA ALA A 656 10.55 -27.27 32.07
C ALA A 656 9.72 -27.95 33.19
N LYS A 657 10.41 -28.66 34.10
CA LYS A 657 9.84 -29.30 35.30
C LYS A 657 10.39 -28.72 36.61
N VAL A 658 11.40 -27.87 36.50
CA VAL A 658 12.01 -27.07 37.56
C VAL A 658 12.23 -25.67 37.00
N TRP A 659 12.16 -24.64 37.86
CA TRP A 659 12.29 -23.24 37.46
C TRP A 659 13.28 -22.50 38.36
N PRO A 660 14.05 -21.54 37.82
CA PRO A 660 15.03 -20.80 38.62
C PRO A 660 14.38 -19.93 39.70
N LYS A 661 14.98 -19.93 40.90
CA LYS A 661 14.63 -19.01 41.99
C LYS A 661 15.01 -17.59 41.57
N ARG A 662 14.20 -16.59 41.96
CA ARG A 662 14.52 -15.16 41.75
C ARG A 662 15.62 -14.67 42.72
N PRO A 663 16.42 -13.64 42.36
CA PRO A 663 16.39 -12.90 41.09
C PRO A 663 16.90 -13.76 39.91
N LEU A 664 16.39 -13.49 38.71
CA LEU A 664 16.93 -14.08 37.49
C LEU A 664 18.09 -13.18 36.98
N PRO A 665 19.13 -13.73 36.33
CA PRO A 665 20.18 -12.92 35.73
C PRO A 665 19.61 -11.84 34.79
N PRO A 666 20.07 -10.58 34.88
CA PRO A 666 19.69 -9.55 33.90
C PRO A 666 20.08 -9.95 32.48
N LEU A 667 19.24 -9.58 31.51
CA LEU A 667 19.53 -9.84 30.09
C LEU A 667 20.75 -9.03 29.63
N ASP A 668 21.80 -9.69 29.13
CA ASP A 668 23.06 -9.04 28.73
C ASP A 668 22.88 -7.88 27.73
N LEU A 669 21.89 -7.97 26.85
CA LEU A 669 21.53 -6.92 25.89
C LEU A 669 21.09 -5.60 26.54
N LEU A 670 20.85 -5.58 27.86
CA LEU A 670 20.55 -4.38 28.66
C LEU A 670 21.80 -3.68 29.21
N LYS A 671 22.96 -4.36 29.23
CA LYS A 671 24.24 -3.78 29.71
C LYS A 671 24.66 -2.56 28.88
N LYS A 672 24.30 -2.50 27.60
CA LYS A 672 24.51 -1.32 26.72
C LYS A 672 23.69 -0.07 27.12
N TYR A 673 22.73 -0.22 28.01
CA TYR A 673 21.96 0.86 28.63
C TYR A 673 22.32 1.05 30.12
N SER A 674 23.44 0.47 30.58
CA SER A 674 23.86 0.41 31.99
C SER A 674 22.86 -0.27 32.94
N VAL A 675 21.91 -1.04 32.42
CA VAL A 675 20.90 -1.77 33.20
C VAL A 675 21.36 -3.21 33.44
N GLY A 676 21.31 -3.66 34.70
CA GLY A 676 21.70 -5.02 35.07
C GLY A 676 23.20 -5.25 35.17
N VAL A 677 24.00 -4.18 35.26
CA VAL A 677 25.41 -4.27 35.67
C VAL A 677 25.43 -4.58 37.16
N LEU A 678 25.80 -5.82 37.49
CA LEU A 678 26.11 -6.25 38.85
C LEU A 678 27.62 -6.11 39.04
N ASN A 679 28.05 -5.54 40.17
CA ASN A 679 29.46 -5.58 40.55
C ASN A 679 29.73 -6.92 41.23
N ASP A 680 30.76 -7.66 40.79
CA ASP A 680 31.17 -8.92 41.40
C ASP A 680 31.95 -8.73 42.72
N ASP A 681 32.13 -7.48 43.17
CA ASP A 681 32.83 -7.11 44.40
C ASP A 681 31.98 -7.33 45.67
N LYS A 682 31.93 -8.57 46.20
CA LYS A 682 31.64 -8.82 47.63
C LYS A 682 32.32 -10.07 48.24
N ASP A 683 33.39 -9.78 48.97
CA ASP A 683 33.88 -10.41 50.21
C ASP A 683 34.09 -11.94 50.31
N ASP A 684 35.36 -12.30 50.51
CA ASP A 684 35.78 -13.47 51.28
C ASP A 684 35.27 -13.39 52.73
N SER A 685 34.33 -14.26 53.13
CA SER A 685 34.10 -14.57 54.55
C SER A 685 33.37 -15.90 54.79
N ALA A 686 33.79 -16.97 54.11
CA ALA A 686 33.34 -18.33 54.39
C ALA A 686 33.98 -18.88 55.67
N VAL A 687 33.58 -18.35 56.84
CA VAL A 687 34.05 -18.82 58.15
C VAL A 687 33.52 -20.24 58.41
N VAL A 688 34.44 -21.21 58.42
CA VAL A 688 34.16 -22.61 58.78
C VAL A 688 34.03 -22.72 60.30
N PRO A 689 32.92 -23.25 60.84
CA PRO A 689 32.90 -23.81 62.18
C PRO A 689 33.51 -25.22 62.15
N MET A 690 34.52 -25.46 62.98
CA MET A 690 34.87 -26.82 63.41
C MET A 690 33.99 -27.24 64.60
N VAL A 691 33.95 -28.56 64.85
CA VAL A 691 33.19 -29.30 65.88
C VAL A 691 31.76 -29.64 65.45
#